data_AF-A0A317KNW4-F1
#
_entry.id   AF-A0A317KNW4-F1
#
_cell.length_a   1.000
_cell.length_b   1.000
_cell.length_c   1.000
_cell.angle_alpha   90.00
_cell.angle_beta   90.00
_cell.angle_gamma   90.00
#
_symmetry.space_group_name_H-M   'P 1'
#
loop_
_entity.id
_entity.type
_entity.pdbx_description
1 polymer ?
#
loop_
_entity_poly.entity_id
_entity_poly.type
_entity_poly.pdbx_seq_one_letter_code
_entity_poly.pdbx_strand_id
1 'polypeptide(L)'
;MAAPARAEAADPPAAPHTAFTMHFDGWGYIDGNFSYEASRNTLEIYQQNANGYALVMRGFDGSHWHDLNVTPPLGTRFTAGQSYPTRTNFSPQESITTLNVSGDGQGCSTGETGTLDVAEAEYDDETGKFTAFAASFSIPCGGTDTAKGEIRFQSSIGYKATDSWEYRLQMGRQPAGAAGTPQDVTVEVNGTEPTTFGAASLSGANPAAFEISANTCSGQTLSYGETCKLTITPKASAIGAQTAVLTLVENSIAGKVARLLSLEGFDARDATASPSYFDFGYVPAYETSAPKTVTLTGAGDVPITFGTASIVGANAAYFKITNDACSGRTLAKGQTCAITAVARPAENTQGGAVISLPDDSFAGSTQLSLGVNGYKSDKGTYSTMSPYRILDTRSGKGAPKALVGSGKVVSLQVTGAGGVPTDASTVVLNVTVTGPTGSGFVTVYPSDVARPNASSLNYVKGWTGANSVTVKVGANGKVNLYNAGASTHLVADVFGYYSKGHECCSGYDGGQYHALAKPIRLTDTRTWGSRLPADHYLNSVANWNSTINPRVRAFAVNITATSPTGSGFLTAWSGYAYGLPNTSTLNYVKGATVPNFAVVPTTPCDDCGSATGLPSIGVYTSTSTHVIVDLVGFYDDGTLPNGLRFSPAVPTRIADTRAGQGWPARLGPGQTATIAAPSPVTDADTRALATNVTAVKPTQTTFLTVWPAGIDGIGRPSTSNLNPTAGSVVPNAVQTMVGPDRRFNVYNASGYCDVVVDVVGTFYRYPPSAPADWEAGARARDAAPADPSAVTPTVPAPERAKQL
;
A
#
# COMPACT_ATOMS: atom_id res chain seq x y z
N MET A 1 45.42 62.16 42.39
CA MET A 1 45.10 61.61 43.71
C MET A 1 45.34 60.11 43.65
N ALA A 2 46.06 59.55 44.62
CA ALA A 2 46.30 58.12 44.70
C ALA A 2 44.96 57.37 44.78
N ALA A 3 44.90 56.16 44.17
CA ALA A 3 43.77 55.27 44.34
C ALA A 3 43.54 55.01 45.85
N PRO A 4 42.29 54.97 46.34
CA PRO A 4 42.01 54.65 47.73
C PRO A 4 42.63 53.28 48.05
N ALA A 5 43.19 53.15 49.26
CA ALA A 5 43.76 51.91 49.74
C ALA A 5 42.72 50.78 49.64
N ARG A 6 43.16 49.60 49.21
CA ARG A 6 42.32 48.42 49.04
C ARG A 6 41.70 48.01 50.39
N ALA A 7 40.41 47.69 50.36
CA ALA A 7 39.53 47.33 51.46
C ALA A 7 40.15 46.40 52.52
N GLU A 8 39.84 46.66 53.78
CA GLU A 8 40.08 45.74 54.90
C GLU A 8 38.82 44.89 55.06
N ALA A 9 38.93 43.56 54.99
CA ALA A 9 37.77 42.69 55.21
C ALA A 9 37.31 42.84 56.67
N ALA A 10 36.04 43.18 56.87
CA ALA A 10 35.44 43.14 58.20
C ALA A 10 34.99 41.72 58.51
N ASP A 11 35.13 41.28 59.76
CA ASP A 11 34.56 40.00 60.18
C ASP A 11 33.04 40.02 59.94
N PRO A 12 32.47 38.97 59.32
CA PRO A 12 31.03 38.88 59.16
C PRO A 12 30.38 38.96 60.54
N PRO A 13 29.28 39.70 60.72
CA PRO A 13 28.67 39.80 62.04
C PRO A 13 28.32 38.40 62.58
N ALA A 14 28.62 38.17 63.86
CA ALA A 14 28.43 36.86 64.47
C ALA A 14 26.94 36.52 64.56
N ALA A 15 26.58 35.27 64.27
CA ALA A 15 25.21 34.78 64.43
C ALA A 15 24.67 35.20 65.82
N PRO A 16 23.44 35.73 65.91
CA PRO A 16 22.38 35.64 64.90
C PRO A 16 22.34 36.80 63.88
N HIS A 17 23.40 37.58 63.76
CA HIS A 17 23.39 38.79 62.91
C HIS A 17 24.25 38.60 61.67
N THR A 18 23.72 38.17 60.52
CA THR A 18 24.34 38.39 59.19
C THR A 18 23.32 38.10 58.09
N ALA A 19 23.18 38.83 56.97
CA ALA A 19 23.76 40.14 56.59
C ALA A 19 22.84 40.95 55.67
N PHE A 20 22.03 40.32 54.83
CA PHE A 20 21.34 41.02 53.77
C PHE A 20 20.26 40.11 53.19
N THR A 21 19.09 40.67 52.91
CA THR A 21 18.07 40.02 52.09
C THR A 21 17.86 40.77 50.79
N MET A 22 17.71 40.01 49.72
CA MET A 22 17.30 40.53 48.42
C MET A 22 16.10 39.76 47.95
N HIS A 23 15.08 40.51 47.57
CA HIS A 23 13.95 40.02 46.82
C HIS A 23 13.88 40.75 45.48
N PHE A 24 13.79 39.98 44.40
CA PHE A 24 13.52 40.50 43.07
C PHE A 24 12.11 40.07 42.66
N ASP A 25 11.27 41.04 42.24
CA ASP A 25 9.95 40.78 41.67
C ASP A 25 9.94 41.21 40.20
N GLY A 26 9.73 40.27 39.28
CA GLY A 26 9.61 40.49 37.84
C GLY A 26 10.92 40.39 37.03
N TRP A 27 12.06 40.17 37.68
CA TRP A 27 13.40 40.32 37.10
C TRP A 27 13.88 39.07 36.34
N GLY A 28 13.06 38.63 35.38
CA GLY A 28 13.37 37.58 34.42
C GLY A 28 13.80 36.25 35.04
N TYR A 29 15.10 35.93 34.98
CA TYR A 29 15.66 34.65 35.44
C TYR A 29 16.10 34.64 36.92
N ILE A 30 15.90 35.71 37.69
CA ILE A 30 16.44 35.86 39.06
C ILE A 30 15.34 36.14 40.12
N ASP A 31 14.06 35.95 39.79
CA ASP A 31 12.98 36.05 40.80
C ASP A 31 13.21 35.06 41.96
N GLY A 32 13.44 35.59 43.17
CA GLY A 32 13.83 34.78 44.33
C GLY A 32 14.13 35.59 45.58
N ASN A 33 14.31 34.87 46.69
CA ASN A 33 14.77 35.41 47.97
C ASN A 33 16.16 34.85 48.26
N PHE A 34 17.10 35.73 48.53
CA PHE A 34 18.44 35.39 48.96
C PHE A 34 18.68 35.96 50.36
N SER A 35 19.32 35.18 51.23
CA SER A 35 19.87 35.66 52.48
C SER A 35 21.37 35.37 52.53
N TYR A 36 22.16 36.36 52.93
CA TYR A 36 23.59 36.15 53.12
C TYR A 36 23.85 35.19 54.30
N GLU A 37 24.66 34.15 54.06
CA GLU A 37 25.23 33.29 55.10
C GLU A 37 26.76 33.29 55.03
N ALA A 38 27.43 33.48 56.18
CA ALA A 38 28.89 33.56 56.28
C ALA A 38 29.64 32.27 55.87
N SER A 39 28.98 31.11 55.97
CA SER A 39 29.54 29.83 55.52
C SER A 39 29.64 29.71 54.00
N ARG A 40 28.91 30.58 53.27
CA ARG A 40 28.76 30.54 51.81
C ARG A 40 29.14 31.84 51.09
N ASN A 41 29.29 32.98 51.77
CA ASN A 41 29.41 34.30 51.12
C ASN A 41 30.52 35.18 51.74
N THR A 42 30.97 36.24 51.04
CA THR A 42 32.03 37.17 51.50
C THR A 42 31.53 38.61 51.69
N LEU A 43 31.73 39.23 52.85
CA LEU A 43 31.35 40.62 53.08
C LEU A 43 32.56 41.57 52.92
N GLU A 44 32.44 42.63 52.11
CA GLU A 44 33.53 43.60 51.86
C GLU A 44 33.11 45.05 52.16
N ILE A 45 33.60 45.64 53.24
CA ILE A 45 33.30 47.05 53.59
C ILE A 45 34.50 47.93 53.31
N TYR A 46 34.30 49.07 52.63
CA TYR A 46 35.39 50.01 52.40
C TYR A 46 34.94 51.46 52.28
N GLN A 47 35.88 52.36 52.60
CA GLN A 47 35.68 53.80 52.52
C GLN A 47 35.84 54.26 51.07
N GLN A 48 34.79 54.85 50.48
CA GLN A 48 34.89 55.42 49.13
C GLN A 48 35.42 56.86 49.12
N ASN A 49 35.23 57.66 50.18
CA ASN A 49 35.80 58.99 50.31
C ASN A 49 35.94 59.44 51.78
N ALA A 50 36.59 60.59 52.02
CA ALA A 50 36.99 61.07 53.35
C ALA A 50 35.82 61.24 54.35
N ASN A 51 34.57 61.41 53.89
CA ASN A 51 33.41 61.69 54.75
C ASN A 51 32.17 60.81 54.49
N GLY A 52 32.21 59.89 53.51
CA GLY A 52 31.09 59.04 53.10
C GLY A 52 31.55 57.61 52.86
N TYR A 53 31.06 56.69 53.70
CA TYR A 53 31.34 55.26 53.61
C TYR A 53 30.36 54.59 52.65
N ALA A 54 30.87 53.69 51.81
CA ALA A 54 30.02 52.79 51.03
C ALA A 54 29.92 51.46 51.77
N LEU A 55 28.70 50.97 51.97
CA LEU A 55 28.50 49.58 52.36
C LEU A 55 28.38 48.77 51.08
N VAL A 56 29.38 47.93 50.81
CA VAL A 56 29.38 47.00 49.68
C VAL A 56 29.20 45.59 50.23
N MET A 57 28.35 44.79 49.62
CA MET A 57 28.10 43.41 50.06
C MET A 57 28.11 42.51 48.83
N ARG A 58 29.00 41.51 48.81
CA ARG A 58 29.10 40.57 47.68
C ARG A 58 28.73 39.14 48.08
N GLY A 59 27.58 38.67 47.63
CA GLY A 59 27.21 37.26 47.73
C GLY A 59 27.87 36.46 46.61
N PHE A 60 28.34 35.25 46.90
CA PHE A 60 28.80 34.31 45.88
C PHE A 60 28.44 32.90 46.32
N ASP A 61 27.43 32.27 45.70
CA ASP A 61 27.37 30.82 45.69
C ASP A 61 28.18 30.31 44.49
N GLY A 62 28.64 29.06 44.49
CA GLY A 62 29.52 28.52 43.45
C GLY A 62 29.03 28.62 41.99
N SER A 63 27.82 29.15 41.75
CA SER A 63 27.17 29.32 40.44
C SER A 63 26.70 30.76 40.16
N HIS A 64 26.51 31.60 41.18
CA HIS A 64 25.86 32.92 41.05
C HIS A 64 26.51 33.98 41.96
N TRP A 65 26.67 35.21 41.47
CA TRP A 65 27.21 36.34 42.25
C TRP A 65 26.20 37.49 42.36
N HIS A 66 26.16 38.14 43.52
CA HIS A 66 25.34 39.32 43.78
C HIS A 66 26.17 40.42 44.45
N ASP A 67 25.91 41.68 44.11
CA ASP A 67 26.58 42.86 44.67
C ASP A 67 25.53 43.92 45.02
N LEU A 68 25.57 44.39 46.26
CA LEU A 68 24.84 45.54 46.77
C LEU A 68 25.84 46.62 47.15
N ASN A 69 25.66 47.82 46.64
CA ASN A 69 26.44 49.00 47.04
C ASN A 69 25.51 50.12 47.50
N VAL A 70 25.65 50.56 48.74
CA VAL A 70 24.89 51.67 49.32
C VAL A 70 25.84 52.76 49.78
N THR A 71 25.68 53.98 49.24
CA THR A 71 26.54 55.12 49.55
C THR A 71 25.71 56.39 49.80
N PRO A 72 25.91 57.12 50.92
CA PRO A 72 25.22 58.40 51.17
C PRO A 72 25.72 59.50 50.21
N PRO A 73 25.01 60.64 50.09
CA PRO A 73 25.49 61.80 49.35
C PRO A 73 26.91 62.23 49.77
N LEU A 74 27.72 62.70 48.82
CA LEU A 74 29.11 63.08 49.08
C LEU A 74 29.22 64.07 50.25
N GLY A 75 30.05 63.73 51.23
CA GLY A 75 30.27 64.57 52.41
C GLY A 75 29.23 64.41 53.53
N THR A 76 28.28 63.48 53.41
CA THR A 76 27.22 63.24 54.41
C THR A 76 27.29 61.83 55.01
N ARG A 77 26.62 61.64 56.15
CA ARG A 77 26.43 60.33 56.83
C ARG A 77 24.94 59.97 56.86
N PHE A 78 24.64 58.67 56.90
CA PHE A 78 23.27 58.23 57.17
C PHE A 78 22.90 58.54 58.63
N THR A 79 21.64 58.85 58.87
CA THR A 79 21.09 59.11 60.20
C THR A 79 19.97 58.14 60.46
N ALA A 80 19.96 57.51 61.64
CA ALA A 80 18.89 56.61 62.05
C ALA A 80 17.52 57.32 62.04
N GLY A 81 16.48 56.62 61.59
CA GLY A 81 15.11 57.12 61.47
C GLY A 81 14.84 57.99 60.25
N GLN A 82 15.77 58.10 59.30
CA GLN A 82 15.60 58.89 58.08
C GLN A 82 15.38 57.99 56.84
N SER A 83 14.52 58.46 55.95
CA SER A 83 14.30 57.89 54.62
C SER A 83 15.05 58.68 53.57
N TYR A 84 15.86 58.00 52.77
CA TYR A 84 16.65 58.60 51.72
C TYR A 84 16.12 58.21 50.34
N PRO A 85 15.89 59.18 49.42
CA PRO A 85 15.71 58.85 48.02
C PRO A 85 17.02 58.29 47.48
N THR A 86 16.94 57.19 46.75
CA THR A 86 18.10 56.54 46.16
C THR A 86 18.13 56.73 44.66
N ARG A 87 19.31 56.61 44.06
CA ARG A 87 19.50 56.52 42.63
C ARG A 87 20.47 55.40 42.28
N THR A 88 20.12 54.59 41.28
CA THR A 88 21.02 53.56 40.77
C THR A 88 22.14 54.22 39.96
N ASN A 89 23.36 54.20 40.49
CA ASN A 89 24.55 54.77 39.87
C ASN A 89 25.81 54.01 40.32
N PHE A 90 26.85 54.00 39.49
CA PHE A 90 28.13 53.36 39.80
C PHE A 90 29.11 54.30 40.52
N SER A 91 28.77 55.60 40.62
CA SER A 91 29.60 56.61 41.27
C SER A 91 28.78 57.43 42.29
N PRO A 92 29.36 57.78 43.45
CA PRO A 92 28.73 58.64 44.45
C PRO A 92 28.25 59.97 43.85
N GLN A 93 27.17 60.51 44.39
CA GLN A 93 26.55 61.75 43.92
C GLN A 93 26.59 62.84 44.99
N GLU A 94 26.62 64.11 44.58
CA GLU A 94 26.69 65.24 45.51
C GLU A 94 25.43 65.42 46.37
N SER A 95 24.26 64.99 45.87
CA SER A 95 22.96 65.34 46.47
C SER A 95 21.98 64.18 46.65
N ILE A 96 22.36 62.95 46.30
CA ILE A 96 21.46 61.78 46.37
C ILE A 96 22.18 60.51 46.82
N THR A 97 21.49 59.67 47.59
CA THR A 97 22.01 58.36 48.00
C THR A 97 22.16 57.47 46.78
N THR A 98 23.32 56.84 46.63
CA THR A 98 23.56 55.86 45.58
C THR A 98 23.24 54.47 46.13
N LEU A 99 22.37 53.74 45.45
CA LEU A 99 22.02 52.35 45.77
C LEU A 99 22.10 51.54 44.50
N ASN A 100 23.10 50.67 44.40
CA ASN A 100 23.27 49.78 43.28
C ASN A 100 23.05 48.34 43.70
N VAL A 101 22.30 47.61 42.88
CA VAL A 101 22.03 46.18 43.05
C VAL A 101 22.33 45.51 41.72
N SER A 102 23.14 44.45 41.78
CA SER A 102 23.51 43.66 40.61
C SER A 102 23.71 42.19 40.96
N GLY A 103 23.55 41.32 39.98
CA GLY A 103 23.96 39.92 40.07
C GLY A 103 24.02 39.26 38.69
N ASP A 104 24.93 38.30 38.52
CA ASP A 104 25.12 37.52 37.28
C ASP A 104 25.17 38.35 35.98
N GLY A 105 25.82 39.51 36.03
CA GLY A 105 25.98 40.40 34.88
C GLY A 105 24.73 41.24 34.55
N GLN A 106 23.71 41.24 35.42
CA GLN A 106 22.53 42.10 35.36
C GLN A 106 22.53 43.08 36.55
N GLY A 107 21.98 44.27 36.37
CA GLY A 107 21.87 45.30 37.42
C GLY A 107 20.67 46.20 37.15
N CYS A 108 20.14 46.83 38.20
CA CYS A 108 19.01 47.76 38.05
C CYS A 108 19.43 48.92 37.12
N SER A 109 18.49 49.46 36.33
CA SER A 109 18.85 50.40 35.25
C SER A 109 19.39 51.70 35.84
N THR A 110 20.40 52.29 35.18
CA THR A 110 21.02 53.52 35.68
C THR A 110 20.02 54.69 35.66
N GLY A 111 19.95 55.41 36.76
CA GLY A 111 19.08 56.58 36.91
C GLY A 111 17.69 56.32 37.47
N GLU A 112 17.33 55.08 37.80
CA GLU A 112 16.09 54.75 38.51
C GLU A 112 16.14 55.26 39.96
N THR A 113 15.00 55.68 40.50
CA THR A 113 14.88 56.22 41.85
C THR A 113 14.09 55.30 42.76
N GLY A 114 14.64 54.98 43.93
CA GLY A 114 13.97 54.19 44.96
C GLY A 114 14.07 54.82 46.35
N THR A 115 13.90 54.00 47.37
CA THR A 115 13.98 54.41 48.78
C THR A 115 14.96 53.53 49.56
N LEU A 116 15.63 54.15 50.53
CA LEU A 116 16.40 53.50 51.58
C LEU A 116 15.97 54.08 52.92
N ASP A 117 15.31 53.27 53.74
CA ASP A 117 14.82 53.65 55.05
C ASP A 117 15.81 53.15 56.09
N VAL A 118 16.57 54.07 56.70
CA VAL A 118 17.65 53.75 57.64
C VAL A 118 17.08 53.64 59.05
N ALA A 119 17.14 52.45 59.62
CA ALA A 119 16.70 52.16 60.99
C ALA A 119 17.83 52.36 62.02
N GLU A 120 19.07 52.05 61.64
CA GLU A 120 20.26 52.18 62.47
C GLU A 120 21.46 52.60 61.62
N ALA A 121 22.27 53.52 62.11
CA ALA A 121 23.54 53.91 61.51
C ALA A 121 24.47 54.40 62.62
N GLU A 122 25.41 53.54 63.01
CA GLU A 122 26.44 53.82 64.00
C GLU A 122 27.81 53.87 63.33
N TYR A 123 28.67 54.73 63.86
CA TYR A 123 29.99 55.00 63.31
C TYR A 123 31.05 54.98 64.41
N ASP A 124 32.24 54.50 64.05
CA ASP A 124 33.44 54.72 64.82
C ASP A 124 33.88 56.19 64.65
N ASP A 125 34.02 56.95 65.73
CA ASP A 125 34.27 58.40 65.66
C ASP A 125 35.69 58.75 65.17
N GLU A 126 36.67 57.87 65.34
CA GLU A 126 38.07 58.09 64.95
C GLU A 126 38.32 57.81 63.47
N THR A 127 37.76 56.70 62.98
CA THR A 127 37.92 56.25 61.61
C THR A 127 36.79 56.76 60.74
N GLY A 128 35.58 56.88 61.28
CA GLY A 128 34.33 57.18 60.57
C GLY A 128 33.62 55.93 60.02
N LYS A 129 34.19 54.73 60.16
CA LYS A 129 33.66 53.46 59.62
C LYS A 129 32.31 53.12 60.26
N PHE A 130 31.43 52.40 59.55
CA PHE A 130 30.23 51.82 60.15
C PHE A 130 30.61 50.81 61.24
N THR A 131 29.98 50.91 62.41
CA THR A 131 30.03 49.90 63.48
C THR A 131 28.71 49.13 63.59
N ALA A 132 27.60 49.72 63.15
CA ALA A 132 26.32 49.04 62.95
C ALA A 132 25.51 49.76 61.87
N PHE A 133 24.75 49.02 61.07
CA PHE A 133 23.86 49.58 60.06
C PHE A 133 22.65 48.67 59.81
N ALA A 134 21.46 49.26 59.82
CA ALA A 134 20.23 48.60 59.43
C ALA A 134 19.39 49.50 58.53
N ALA A 135 18.94 48.95 57.41
CA ALA A 135 18.03 49.65 56.51
C ALA A 135 17.12 48.68 55.77
N SER A 136 15.96 49.16 55.33
CA SER A 136 15.17 48.52 54.27
C SER A 136 15.31 49.32 52.98
N PHE A 137 15.28 48.65 51.84
CA PHE A 137 15.36 49.31 50.55
C PHE A 137 14.28 48.81 49.59
N SER A 138 13.93 49.67 48.65
CA SER A 138 13.08 49.35 47.49
C SER A 138 13.53 50.16 46.30
N ILE A 139 13.99 49.51 45.24
CA ILE A 139 14.44 50.17 44.00
C ILE A 139 13.74 49.54 42.79
N PRO A 140 13.27 50.35 41.82
CA PRO A 140 12.90 49.85 40.50
C PRO A 140 14.14 49.28 39.79
N CYS A 141 13.96 48.25 38.96
CA CYS A 141 15.05 47.59 38.22
C CYS A 141 14.74 47.42 36.72
N GLY A 142 13.93 48.32 36.16
CA GLY A 142 13.44 48.30 34.78
C GLY A 142 12.02 47.74 34.66
N GLY A 143 11.19 48.34 33.81
CA GLY A 143 9.83 47.83 33.53
C GLY A 143 8.89 47.85 34.74
N THR A 144 8.33 46.69 35.09
CA THR A 144 7.50 46.48 36.30
C THR A 144 8.30 45.99 37.50
N ASP A 145 9.61 45.83 37.35
CA ASP A 145 10.42 45.01 38.24
C ASP A 145 10.94 45.83 39.42
N THR A 146 10.95 45.26 40.61
CA THR A 146 11.42 45.95 41.83
C THR A 146 12.32 45.03 42.65
N ALA A 147 13.48 45.52 43.06
CA ALA A 147 14.29 44.88 44.09
C ALA A 147 13.98 45.49 45.46
N LYS A 148 13.64 44.66 46.44
CA LYS A 148 13.37 45.06 47.82
C LYS A 148 14.14 44.19 48.77
N GLY A 149 14.44 44.68 49.96
CA GLY A 149 15.13 43.85 50.94
C GLY A 149 15.55 44.61 52.18
N GLU A 150 16.28 43.91 53.02
CA GLU A 150 16.77 44.40 54.31
C GLU A 150 18.29 44.25 54.38
N ILE A 151 18.96 45.29 54.86
CA ILE A 151 20.40 45.33 55.08
C ILE A 151 20.64 45.25 56.58
N ARG A 152 21.54 44.35 57.01
CA ARG A 152 21.92 44.19 58.41
C ARG A 152 23.42 44.00 58.54
N PHE A 153 24.10 45.01 59.07
CA PHE A 153 25.52 44.94 59.39
C PHE A 153 25.73 45.23 60.87
N GLN A 154 26.19 44.23 61.63
CA GLN A 154 26.46 44.33 63.08
C GLN A 154 25.28 44.92 63.91
N SER A 155 24.07 44.88 63.36
CA SER A 155 22.86 45.49 63.93
C SER A 155 22.14 44.53 64.88
N SER A 156 21.68 45.07 66.01
CA SER A 156 20.80 44.33 66.95
C SER A 156 19.32 44.35 66.55
N ILE A 157 18.94 45.10 65.52
CA ILE A 157 17.55 45.24 65.06
C ILE A 157 17.07 43.96 64.36
N GLY A 158 15.90 43.48 64.80
CA GLY A 158 15.19 42.34 64.23
C GLY A 158 14.91 42.48 62.73
N TYR A 159 14.87 41.34 62.03
CA TYR A 159 14.51 41.30 60.60
C TYR A 159 13.96 39.94 60.21
N LYS A 160 13.20 39.90 59.12
CA LYS A 160 12.60 38.67 58.59
C LYS A 160 13.24 38.32 57.27
N ALA A 161 13.74 37.09 57.18
CA ALA A 161 14.36 36.59 55.99
C ALA A 161 13.99 35.13 55.78
N THR A 162 13.69 34.80 54.53
CA THR A 162 13.53 33.42 54.09
C THR A 162 14.56 33.15 53.03
N ASP A 163 15.14 31.97 53.11
CA ASP A 163 16.08 31.50 52.13
C ASP A 163 15.56 30.28 51.42
N SER A 164 15.93 30.27 50.17
CA SER A 164 15.36 29.47 49.15
C SER A 164 16.48 29.40 48.09
N TRP A 165 17.46 28.54 48.33
CA TRP A 165 18.74 28.47 47.61
C TRP A 165 18.70 28.08 46.11
N GLU A 166 17.53 28.03 45.46
CA GLU A 166 17.39 27.63 44.06
C GLU A 166 16.20 28.33 43.41
N TYR A 167 16.43 29.27 42.49
CA TYR A 167 15.33 30.00 41.85
C TYR A 167 14.49 29.14 40.88
N ARG A 168 15.06 28.04 40.37
CA ARG A 168 14.42 27.11 39.42
C ARG A 168 14.43 25.67 39.92
N LEU A 169 13.26 25.01 39.92
CA LEU A 169 13.16 23.57 40.09
C LEU A 169 13.00 22.89 38.73
N GLN A 170 14.08 22.27 38.24
CA GLN A 170 14.09 21.58 36.95
C GLN A 170 13.82 20.08 37.13
N MET A 171 12.66 19.64 36.67
CA MET A 171 12.21 18.24 36.83
C MET A 171 12.62 17.35 35.66
N GLY A 172 13.25 17.89 34.62
CA GLY A 172 13.66 17.13 33.43
C GLY A 172 12.47 16.52 32.66
N ARG A 173 12.71 15.37 32.01
CA ARG A 173 11.70 14.68 31.19
C ARG A 173 10.69 13.94 32.06
N GLN A 174 9.40 14.22 31.87
CA GLN A 174 8.29 13.66 32.65
C GLN A 174 7.22 13.06 31.72
N PRO A 175 6.63 11.91 32.07
CA PRO A 175 5.61 11.28 31.25
C PRO A 175 4.34 12.14 31.22
N ALA A 176 3.87 12.49 30.01
CA ALA A 176 2.66 13.26 29.84
C ALA A 176 1.42 12.42 30.14
N GLY A 177 0.47 12.98 30.89
CA GLY A 177 -0.76 12.29 31.33
C GLY A 177 -0.58 11.38 32.55
N ALA A 178 0.62 11.29 33.13
CA ALA A 178 0.90 10.54 34.35
C ALA A 178 1.60 11.42 35.41
N ALA A 179 1.53 11.00 36.68
CA ALA A 179 2.32 11.61 37.73
C ALA A 179 3.79 11.18 37.59
N GLY A 180 4.68 12.15 37.53
CA GLY A 180 6.13 11.93 37.54
C GLY A 180 6.70 11.86 38.96
N THR A 181 8.03 11.90 39.06
CA THR A 181 8.72 11.79 40.35
C THR A 181 8.59 13.08 41.16
N PRO A 182 8.04 13.06 42.39
CA PRO A 182 7.95 14.24 43.24
C PRO A 182 9.33 14.79 43.64
N GLN A 183 9.44 16.11 43.80
CA GLN A 183 10.65 16.80 44.25
C GLN A 183 10.32 17.80 45.36
N ASP A 184 11.21 17.93 46.35
CA ASP A 184 11.01 18.82 47.50
C ASP A 184 11.64 20.20 47.25
N VAL A 185 10.90 21.26 47.58
CA VAL A 185 11.41 22.62 47.78
C VAL A 185 11.51 22.87 49.27
N THR A 186 12.73 23.07 49.77
CA THR A 186 12.98 23.41 51.19
C THR A 186 13.05 24.93 51.34
N VAL A 187 12.33 25.45 52.33
CA VAL A 187 12.35 26.87 52.72
C VAL A 187 12.91 26.96 54.13
N GLU A 188 13.91 27.81 54.31
CA GLU A 188 14.61 28.02 55.59
C GLU A 188 14.37 29.45 56.07
N VAL A 189 14.19 29.64 57.39
CA VAL A 189 14.13 30.98 57.97
C VAL A 189 15.52 31.41 58.41
N ASN A 190 16.03 32.47 57.79
CA ASN A 190 17.35 33.05 58.07
C ASN A 190 17.28 34.38 58.82
N GLY A 191 16.06 34.90 59.07
CA GLY A 191 15.83 36.13 59.83
C GLY A 191 15.92 35.91 61.34
N THR A 192 16.26 36.97 62.07
CA THR A 192 16.28 36.94 63.55
C THR A 192 14.88 36.99 64.16
N GLU A 193 13.90 37.49 63.41
CA GLU A 193 12.49 37.46 63.79
C GLU A 193 11.75 36.27 63.16
N PRO A 194 10.78 35.66 63.87
CA PRO A 194 9.98 34.59 63.29
C PRO A 194 9.17 35.02 62.05
N THR A 195 9.23 34.19 61.02
CA THR A 195 8.48 34.38 59.76
C THR A 195 7.23 33.50 59.76
N THR A 196 6.08 34.09 59.43
CA THR A 196 4.81 33.39 59.28
C THR A 196 4.49 33.16 57.82
N PHE A 197 4.16 31.93 57.46
CA PHE A 197 3.87 31.51 56.10
C PHE A 197 2.36 31.37 55.84
N GLY A 198 1.90 31.95 54.73
CA GLY A 198 0.55 31.81 54.22
C GLY A 198 0.38 30.60 53.29
N ALA A 199 -0.66 30.61 52.46
CA ALA A 199 -0.95 29.54 51.51
C ALA A 199 0.10 29.49 50.38
N ALA A 200 0.48 28.28 49.98
CA ALA A 200 1.22 28.04 48.76
C ALA A 200 0.28 27.93 47.56
N SER A 201 0.70 28.40 46.39
CA SER A 201 -0.09 28.43 45.16
C SER A 201 0.78 28.21 43.92
N LEU A 202 0.16 27.75 42.82
CA LEU A 202 0.78 27.60 41.51
C LEU A 202 0.12 28.57 40.53
N SER A 203 0.93 29.25 39.73
CA SER A 203 0.51 30.21 38.72
C SER A 203 1.39 30.14 37.47
N GLY A 204 1.24 31.07 36.52
CA GLY A 204 2.03 31.12 35.29
C GLY A 204 1.39 30.38 34.12
N ALA A 205 2.21 29.94 33.16
CA ALA A 205 1.74 29.44 31.88
C ALA A 205 1.09 28.04 31.96
N ASN A 206 1.65 27.14 32.77
CA ASN A 206 1.22 25.73 32.85
C ASN A 206 1.07 25.24 34.30
N PRO A 207 0.30 25.92 35.18
CA PRO A 207 0.18 25.54 36.58
C PRO A 207 -0.40 24.12 36.77
N ALA A 208 -1.27 23.67 35.87
CA ALA A 208 -1.83 22.32 35.88
C ALA A 208 -0.80 21.21 35.62
N ALA A 209 0.39 21.56 35.12
CA ALA A 209 1.48 20.61 34.91
C ALA A 209 2.23 20.25 36.20
N PHE A 210 1.87 20.87 37.33
CA PHE A 210 2.51 20.69 38.63
C PHE A 210 1.43 20.59 39.72
N GLU A 211 1.72 19.83 40.77
CA GLU A 211 0.85 19.69 41.93
C GLU A 211 1.67 19.91 43.19
N ILE A 212 1.17 20.72 44.12
CA ILE A 212 1.71 20.76 45.50
C ILE A 212 1.14 19.54 46.23
N SER A 213 1.89 18.44 46.21
CA SER A 213 1.44 17.14 46.73
C SER A 213 1.64 16.99 48.24
N ALA A 214 2.55 17.77 48.83
CA ALA A 214 2.65 17.95 50.27
C ALA A 214 3.09 19.38 50.60
N ASN A 215 2.61 19.91 51.73
CA ASN A 215 2.94 21.26 52.19
C ASN A 215 3.03 21.29 53.71
N THR A 216 4.25 21.50 54.21
CA THR A 216 4.54 21.63 55.65
C THR A 216 4.81 23.08 56.07
N CYS A 217 4.72 24.04 55.13
CA CYS A 217 5.02 25.45 55.36
C CYS A 217 3.78 26.27 55.72
N SER A 218 2.66 26.09 55.03
CA SER A 218 1.51 26.97 55.18
C SER A 218 0.90 26.94 56.59
N GLY A 219 0.68 28.12 57.17
CA GLY A 219 0.16 28.30 58.52
C GLY A 219 1.19 28.14 59.63
N GLN A 220 2.46 27.86 59.30
CA GLN A 220 3.55 27.79 60.28
C GLN A 220 4.15 29.17 60.55
N THR A 221 4.65 29.34 61.76
CA THR A 221 5.59 30.42 62.12
C THR A 221 6.89 29.77 62.52
N LEU A 222 7.94 30.02 61.75
CA LEU A 222 9.26 29.40 61.93
C LEU A 222 10.27 30.43 62.43
N SER A 223 11.17 29.98 63.29
CA SER A 223 12.27 30.76 63.86
C SER A 223 13.58 30.51 63.09
N TYR A 224 14.62 31.31 63.38
CA TYR A 224 15.94 31.18 62.77
C TYR A 224 16.46 29.73 62.73
N GLY A 225 16.85 29.26 61.55
CA GLY A 225 17.38 27.92 61.29
C GLY A 225 16.33 26.81 61.17
N GLU A 226 15.04 27.11 61.41
CA GLU A 226 13.97 26.15 61.16
C GLU A 226 13.63 26.09 59.66
N THR A 227 13.24 24.90 59.20
CA THR A 227 12.89 24.64 57.80
C THR A 227 11.50 24.06 57.65
N CYS A 228 10.89 24.31 56.51
CA CYS A 228 9.72 23.59 56.04
C CYS A 228 9.90 23.16 54.57
N LYS A 229 8.99 22.31 54.11
CA LYS A 229 9.03 21.69 52.78
C LYS A 229 7.72 21.79 52.02
N LEU A 230 7.82 22.06 50.72
CA LEU A 230 6.77 21.89 49.73
C LEU A 230 7.19 20.76 48.78
N THR A 231 6.42 19.69 48.69
CA THR A 231 6.66 18.62 47.71
C THR A 231 5.87 18.91 46.45
N ILE A 232 6.54 18.97 45.32
CA ILE A 232 5.96 19.27 44.01
C ILE A 232 5.99 18.00 43.15
N THR A 233 4.82 17.53 42.72
CA THR A 233 4.67 16.40 41.81
C THR A 233 4.44 16.89 40.38
N PRO A 234 5.31 16.57 39.41
CA PRO A 234 5.07 16.88 38.01
C PRO A 234 3.91 16.04 37.46
N LYS A 235 3.05 16.69 36.67
CA LYS A 235 1.94 16.08 35.93
C LYS A 235 1.90 16.67 34.52
N ALA A 236 2.90 16.33 33.71
CA ALA A 236 3.03 16.90 32.36
C ALA A 236 1.69 16.77 31.60
N SER A 237 1.13 17.91 31.19
CA SER A 237 -0.21 17.99 30.60
C SER A 237 -0.18 17.95 29.07
N ALA A 238 1.00 18.18 28.48
CA ALA A 238 1.27 18.13 27.05
C ALA A 238 2.71 17.63 26.80
N ILE A 239 3.07 17.42 25.53
CA ILE A 239 4.44 17.14 25.09
C ILE A 239 5.22 18.45 24.97
N GLY A 240 6.51 18.42 25.32
CA GLY A 240 7.41 19.57 25.25
C GLY A 240 7.50 20.35 26.58
N ALA A 241 8.20 21.49 26.51
CA ALA A 241 8.53 22.29 27.70
C ALA A 241 7.27 22.89 28.35
N GLN A 242 7.16 22.73 29.66
CA GLN A 242 6.11 23.32 30.48
C GLN A 242 6.71 24.02 31.70
N THR A 243 6.17 25.19 32.02
CA THR A 243 6.63 26.02 33.14
C THR A 243 5.47 26.54 33.99
N ALA A 244 5.72 26.71 35.28
CA ALA A 244 4.79 27.34 36.24
C ALA A 244 5.57 28.09 37.32
N VAL A 245 4.91 28.97 38.05
CA VAL A 245 5.49 29.67 39.20
C VAL A 245 4.83 29.16 40.47
N LEU A 246 5.63 28.57 41.36
CA LEU A 246 5.24 28.24 42.72
C LEU A 246 5.45 29.48 43.60
N THR A 247 4.43 29.84 44.38
CA THR A 247 4.47 31.00 45.28
C THR A 247 4.00 30.57 46.66
N LEU A 248 4.83 30.80 47.69
CA LEU A 248 4.49 30.66 49.09
C LEU A 248 4.45 32.05 49.72
N VAL A 249 3.28 32.48 50.18
CA VAL A 249 3.12 33.79 50.83
C VAL A 249 3.87 33.79 52.16
N GLU A 250 4.53 34.88 52.50
CA GLU A 250 5.22 35.06 53.78
C GLU A 250 5.14 36.52 54.25
N ASN A 251 5.56 36.81 55.50
CA ASN A 251 5.41 38.15 56.09
C ASN A 251 6.72 38.94 56.25
N SER A 252 7.81 38.54 55.58
CA SER A 252 8.96 39.42 55.38
C SER A 252 8.67 40.57 54.41
N ILE A 253 9.65 41.45 54.21
CA ILE A 253 9.58 42.52 53.21
C ILE A 253 9.43 42.00 51.76
N ALA A 254 9.83 40.76 51.50
CA ALA A 254 9.65 40.10 50.21
C ALA A 254 8.16 39.75 49.96
N GLY A 255 7.40 39.47 51.03
CA GLY A 255 5.99 39.10 50.99
C GLY A 255 5.68 37.71 50.40
N LYS A 256 6.64 37.08 49.71
CA LYS A 256 6.51 35.75 49.12
C LYS A 256 7.86 35.08 48.88
N VAL A 257 7.88 33.76 48.86
CA VAL A 257 8.92 32.92 48.26
C VAL A 257 8.39 32.44 46.91
N ALA A 258 9.12 32.72 45.82
CA ALA A 258 8.75 32.31 44.47
C ALA A 258 9.74 31.31 43.87
N ARG A 259 9.25 30.43 42.99
CA ARG A 259 10.02 29.39 42.30
C ARG A 259 9.52 29.18 40.88
N LEU A 260 10.41 29.24 39.90
CA LEU A 260 10.08 28.82 38.55
C LEU A 260 10.23 27.30 38.43
N LEU A 261 9.13 26.61 38.15
CA LEU A 261 9.09 25.18 37.90
C LEU A 261 9.22 24.94 36.40
N SER A 262 9.99 23.93 36.01
CA SER A 262 10.06 23.51 34.60
C SER A 262 10.19 22.00 34.43
N LEU A 263 9.49 21.47 33.42
CA LEU A 263 9.59 20.08 32.99
C LEU A 263 9.50 19.97 31.46
N GLU A 264 9.87 18.81 30.92
CA GLU A 264 9.67 18.46 29.51
C GLU A 264 8.77 17.23 29.39
N GLY A 265 7.56 17.40 28.86
CA GLY A 265 6.62 16.29 28.67
C GLY A 265 7.00 15.38 27.50
N PHE A 266 6.92 14.07 27.68
CA PHE A 266 7.07 13.08 26.59
C PHE A 266 5.97 12.01 26.67
N ASP A 267 5.67 11.32 25.56
CA ASP A 267 4.74 10.20 25.58
C ASP A 267 5.48 8.91 25.96
N ALA A 268 5.03 8.27 27.03
CA ALA A 268 5.60 7.01 27.49
C ALA A 268 4.97 5.77 26.83
N ARG A 269 3.95 5.97 25.97
CA ARG A 269 3.36 4.93 25.13
C ARG A 269 4.09 4.89 23.80
N ASP A 270 4.41 3.69 23.36
CA ASP A 270 5.07 3.46 22.08
C ASP A 270 4.77 2.03 21.59
N ALA A 271 4.73 1.87 20.28
CA ALA A 271 4.63 0.59 19.60
C ALA A 271 5.59 0.54 18.41
N THR A 272 6.36 -0.54 18.33
CA THR A 272 7.29 -0.77 17.23
C THR A 272 6.74 -1.78 16.24
N ALA A 273 6.94 -1.54 14.95
CA ALA A 273 6.48 -2.40 13.87
C ALA A 273 7.64 -3.23 13.30
N SER A 274 7.41 -4.54 13.10
CA SER A 274 8.34 -5.43 12.42
C SER A 274 7.63 -6.37 11.43
N PRO A 275 7.96 -6.31 10.12
CA PRO A 275 8.75 -5.25 9.47
C PRO A 275 8.12 -3.86 9.65
N SER A 276 8.90 -2.80 9.48
CA SER A 276 8.45 -1.41 9.74
C SER A 276 7.38 -0.90 8.77
N TYR A 277 7.20 -1.57 7.63
CA TYR A 277 6.17 -1.27 6.63
C TYR A 277 5.82 -2.54 5.84
N PHE A 278 4.72 -2.47 5.09
CA PHE A 278 4.33 -3.52 4.14
C PHE A 278 4.96 -3.25 2.77
N ASP A 279 5.86 -4.14 2.36
CA ASP A 279 6.41 -4.16 1.00
C ASP A 279 5.83 -5.34 0.22
N PHE A 280 4.99 -5.02 -0.77
CA PHE A 280 4.44 -6.00 -1.70
C PHE A 280 5.30 -6.19 -2.95
N GLY A 281 6.33 -5.36 -3.17
CA GLY A 281 7.19 -5.42 -4.35
C GLY A 281 6.41 -5.23 -5.65
N TYR A 282 6.81 -5.99 -6.68
CA TYR A 282 6.18 -5.97 -8.00
C TYR A 282 5.03 -6.98 -8.06
N VAL A 283 3.84 -6.50 -8.42
CA VAL A 283 2.62 -7.30 -8.52
C VAL A 283 2.01 -7.09 -9.90
N PRO A 284 1.69 -8.15 -10.67
CA PRO A 284 0.96 -8.01 -11.92
C PRO A 284 -0.32 -7.23 -11.71
N ALA A 285 -0.61 -6.30 -12.62
CA ALA A 285 -1.80 -5.48 -12.56
C ALA A 285 -3.07 -6.34 -12.43
N TYR A 286 -3.94 -5.91 -11.52
CA TYR A 286 -5.22 -6.53 -11.19
C TYR A 286 -5.14 -7.93 -10.58
N GLU A 287 -3.95 -8.41 -10.22
CA GLU A 287 -3.76 -9.62 -9.42
C GLU A 287 -3.60 -9.28 -7.93
N THR A 288 -4.06 -10.19 -7.08
CA THR A 288 -3.87 -10.05 -5.63
C THR A 288 -2.49 -10.59 -5.26
N SER A 289 -1.71 -9.79 -4.54
CA SER A 289 -0.39 -10.18 -4.05
C SER A 289 -0.49 -11.30 -2.99
N ALA A 290 0.64 -11.95 -2.72
CA ALA A 290 0.75 -12.78 -1.53
C ALA A 290 0.56 -11.91 -0.27
N PRO A 291 -0.15 -12.42 0.76
CA PRO A 291 -0.36 -11.68 1.99
C PRO A 291 0.96 -11.37 2.68
N LYS A 292 1.07 -10.16 3.23
CA LYS A 292 2.18 -9.70 4.06
C LYS A 292 1.66 -9.38 5.45
N THR A 293 2.46 -9.63 6.46
CA THR A 293 2.10 -9.42 7.87
C THR A 293 3.12 -8.49 8.53
N VAL A 294 2.63 -7.49 9.25
CA VAL A 294 3.40 -6.65 10.17
C VAL A 294 2.97 -6.96 11.59
N THR A 295 3.95 -7.15 12.48
CA THR A 295 3.73 -7.35 13.91
C THR A 295 4.01 -6.05 14.65
N LEU A 296 3.04 -5.57 15.42
CA LEU A 296 3.22 -4.47 16.36
C LEU A 296 3.61 -5.03 17.73
N THR A 297 4.60 -4.43 18.38
CA THR A 297 5.07 -4.77 19.72
C THR A 297 5.00 -3.55 20.61
N GLY A 298 4.33 -3.65 21.77
CA GLY A 298 4.35 -2.59 22.77
C GLY A 298 5.78 -2.33 23.24
N ALA A 299 6.27 -1.10 23.06
CA ALA A 299 7.65 -0.71 23.37
C ALA A 299 7.74 0.23 24.60
N GLY A 300 6.69 1.01 24.83
CA GLY A 300 6.58 1.93 25.95
C GLY A 300 6.41 1.23 27.31
N ASP A 301 6.77 1.95 28.38
CA ASP A 301 6.55 1.50 29.76
C ASP A 301 5.07 1.66 30.19
N VAL A 302 4.32 2.51 29.48
CA VAL A 302 2.86 2.63 29.60
C VAL A 302 2.19 1.86 28.46
N PRO A 303 1.21 0.97 28.74
CA PRO A 303 0.50 0.24 27.68
C PRO A 303 -0.20 1.17 26.69
N ILE A 304 -0.11 0.84 25.40
CA ILE A 304 -0.79 1.57 24.32
C ILE A 304 -2.06 0.82 23.90
N THR A 305 -3.16 1.55 23.68
CA THR A 305 -4.46 0.98 23.32
C THR A 305 -4.87 1.41 21.92
N PHE A 306 -5.14 0.43 21.05
CA PHE A 306 -5.51 0.66 19.67
C PHE A 306 -7.03 0.71 19.45
N GLY A 307 -7.46 1.66 18.62
CA GLY A 307 -8.78 1.73 18.00
C GLY A 307 -8.92 0.78 16.80
N THR A 308 -9.81 1.10 15.86
CA THR A 308 -10.05 0.27 14.66
C THR A 308 -9.13 0.67 13.51
N ALA A 309 -8.40 -0.29 12.94
CA ALA A 309 -7.53 -0.10 11.79
C ALA A 309 -8.32 0.33 10.55
N SER A 310 -7.79 1.28 9.79
CA SER A 310 -8.34 1.72 8.51
C SER A 310 -7.23 2.00 7.50
N ILE A 311 -7.51 1.82 6.21
CA ILE A 311 -6.56 2.19 5.14
C ILE A 311 -6.94 3.57 4.61
N VAL A 312 -5.98 4.48 4.57
CA VAL A 312 -6.15 5.87 4.12
C VAL A 312 -5.12 6.25 3.05
N GLY A 313 -5.41 7.31 2.29
CA GLY A 313 -4.53 7.86 1.24
C GLY A 313 -5.04 7.62 -0.20
N ALA A 314 -4.37 8.23 -1.18
CA ALA A 314 -4.80 8.27 -2.58
C ALA A 314 -4.92 6.89 -3.26
N ASN A 315 -4.22 5.88 -2.74
CA ASN A 315 -4.20 4.51 -3.28
C ASN A 315 -4.80 3.48 -2.32
N ALA A 316 -5.58 3.90 -1.32
CA ALA A 316 -6.16 3.00 -0.32
C ALA A 316 -6.93 1.82 -0.97
N ALA A 317 -7.60 2.08 -2.08
CA ALA A 317 -8.36 1.08 -2.83
C ALA A 317 -7.50 -0.03 -3.46
N TYR A 318 -6.17 0.07 -3.48
CA TYR A 318 -5.30 -1.03 -3.94
C TYR A 318 -4.91 -1.99 -2.82
N PHE A 319 -5.32 -1.75 -1.58
CA PHE A 319 -4.92 -2.56 -0.44
C PHE A 319 -6.14 -3.04 0.35
N LYS A 320 -6.02 -4.21 0.97
CA LYS A 320 -7.05 -4.75 1.87
C LYS A 320 -6.40 -5.43 3.06
N ILE A 321 -6.93 -5.13 4.25
CA ILE A 321 -6.61 -5.87 5.47
C ILE A 321 -7.34 -7.21 5.41
N THR A 322 -6.59 -8.31 5.44
CA THR A 322 -7.12 -9.68 5.41
C THR A 322 -7.18 -10.32 6.79
N ASN A 323 -6.39 -9.81 7.74
CA ASN A 323 -6.46 -10.20 9.15
C ASN A 323 -6.03 -9.02 10.03
N ASP A 324 -6.74 -8.80 11.14
CA ASP A 324 -6.45 -7.74 12.10
C ASP A 324 -6.58 -8.29 13.53
N ALA A 325 -5.45 -8.47 14.20
CA ALA A 325 -5.38 -8.86 15.60
C ALA A 325 -5.03 -7.70 16.54
N CYS A 326 -4.94 -6.48 16.02
CA CYS A 326 -4.52 -5.28 16.74
C CYS A 326 -5.68 -4.39 17.16
N SER A 327 -6.72 -4.28 16.32
CA SER A 327 -7.86 -3.41 16.64
C SER A 327 -8.51 -3.74 17.99
N GLY A 328 -8.69 -2.72 18.82
CA GLY A 328 -9.28 -2.85 20.15
C GLY A 328 -8.37 -3.50 21.21
N ARG A 329 -7.08 -3.74 20.92
CA ARG A 329 -6.14 -4.30 21.89
C ARG A 329 -5.33 -3.25 22.62
N THR A 330 -5.01 -3.55 23.87
CA THR A 330 -4.00 -2.86 24.66
C THR A 330 -2.74 -3.71 24.70
N LEU A 331 -1.60 -3.16 24.29
CA LEU A 331 -0.29 -3.83 24.34
C LEU A 331 0.54 -3.25 25.49
N ALA A 332 0.84 -4.09 26.49
CA ALA A 332 1.92 -3.81 27.43
C ALA A 332 3.30 -4.06 26.79
N LYS A 333 4.36 -3.58 27.44
CA LYS A 333 5.75 -3.77 26.98
C LYS A 333 6.05 -5.23 26.65
N GLY A 334 6.48 -5.48 25.43
CA GLY A 334 6.80 -6.82 24.90
C GLY A 334 5.62 -7.66 24.42
N GLN A 335 4.36 -7.23 24.62
CA GLN A 335 3.20 -7.89 24.03
C GLN A 335 3.04 -7.52 22.56
N THR A 336 2.45 -8.43 21.77
CA THR A 336 2.35 -8.28 20.33
C THR A 336 0.93 -8.48 19.79
N CYS A 337 0.69 -7.87 18.64
CA CYS A 337 -0.44 -8.14 17.76
C CYS A 337 0.04 -8.05 16.30
N ALA A 338 -0.76 -8.54 15.34
CA ALA A 338 -0.37 -8.54 13.94
C ALA A 338 -1.51 -8.08 13.02
N ILE A 339 -1.14 -7.40 11.95
CA ILE A 339 -2.02 -7.03 10.84
C ILE A 339 -1.48 -7.69 9.57
N THR A 340 -2.36 -8.35 8.83
CA THR A 340 -2.05 -8.93 7.52
C THR A 340 -2.82 -8.18 6.45
N ALA A 341 -2.14 -7.83 5.37
CA ALA A 341 -2.73 -7.15 4.22
C ALA A 341 -2.30 -7.79 2.91
N VAL A 342 -3.06 -7.52 1.86
CA VAL A 342 -2.74 -7.83 0.45
C VAL A 342 -2.86 -6.56 -0.39
N ALA A 343 -2.21 -6.56 -1.55
CA ALA A 343 -2.28 -5.49 -2.54
C ALA A 343 -2.83 -6.02 -3.87
N ARG A 344 -3.58 -5.18 -4.57
CA ARG A 344 -4.10 -5.43 -5.93
C ARG A 344 -3.99 -4.12 -6.75
N PRO A 345 -2.82 -3.83 -7.32
CA PRO A 345 -2.59 -2.57 -8.02
C PRO A 345 -3.17 -2.56 -9.43
N ALA A 346 -3.35 -1.37 -10.03
CA ALA A 346 -3.63 -1.21 -11.46
C ALA A 346 -2.33 -1.27 -12.29
N GLU A 347 -2.46 -1.18 -13.62
CA GLU A 347 -1.29 -1.08 -14.50
C GLU A 347 -0.46 0.17 -14.21
N ASN A 348 0.88 0.03 -14.33
CA ASN A 348 1.85 1.12 -14.18
C ASN A 348 1.65 1.93 -12.90
N THR A 349 1.17 1.28 -11.84
CA THR A 349 0.93 1.91 -10.55
C THR A 349 2.21 1.89 -9.74
N GLN A 350 2.72 3.06 -9.39
CA GLN A 350 3.77 3.20 -8.39
C GLN A 350 3.17 4.04 -7.26
N GLY A 351 2.84 3.41 -6.14
CA GLY A 351 2.09 4.12 -5.11
C GLY A 351 1.95 3.37 -3.80
N GLY A 352 1.72 4.14 -2.76
CA GLY A 352 1.46 3.62 -1.42
C GLY A 352 0.21 4.18 -0.79
N ALA A 353 -0.20 3.52 0.29
CA ALA A 353 -1.25 3.95 1.20
C ALA A 353 -0.74 3.83 2.64
N VAL A 354 -1.56 4.18 3.62
CA VAL A 354 -1.20 4.06 5.04
C VAL A 354 -2.31 3.30 5.75
N ILE A 355 -1.96 2.28 6.53
CA ILE A 355 -2.85 1.80 7.58
C ILE A 355 -2.74 2.78 8.74
N SER A 356 -3.83 3.48 9.02
CA SER A 356 -3.98 4.30 10.22
C SER A 356 -4.65 3.46 11.29
N LEU A 357 -3.94 3.25 12.39
CA LEU A 357 -4.44 2.59 13.58
C LEU A 357 -4.55 3.65 14.68
N PRO A 358 -5.73 4.25 14.92
CA PRO A 358 -5.92 5.21 16.00
C PRO A 358 -5.44 4.61 17.33
N ASP A 359 -4.80 5.41 18.17
CA ASP A 359 -4.37 4.97 19.49
C ASP A 359 -4.51 6.11 20.50
N ASP A 360 -4.29 5.77 21.77
CA ASP A 360 -4.40 6.73 22.87
C ASP A 360 -3.14 7.58 23.07
N SER A 361 -2.09 7.41 22.24
CA SER A 361 -0.88 8.23 22.30
C SER A 361 -1.18 9.69 21.93
N PHE A 362 -0.26 10.60 22.22
CA PHE A 362 -0.34 12.00 21.80
C PHE A 362 -0.26 12.18 20.27
N ALA A 363 0.32 11.21 19.54
CA ALA A 363 0.25 11.19 18.08
C ALA A 363 -1.15 10.83 17.57
N GLY A 364 -1.97 10.20 18.42
CA GLY A 364 -3.35 9.80 18.15
C GLY A 364 -3.51 8.64 17.16
N SER A 365 -2.42 8.16 16.56
CA SER A 365 -2.43 6.99 15.69
C SER A 365 -1.02 6.43 15.43
N THR A 366 -0.97 5.11 15.30
CA THR A 366 0.16 4.35 14.77
C THR A 366 -0.06 4.15 13.28
N GLN A 367 0.92 4.54 12.47
CA GLN A 367 0.81 4.51 11.02
C GLN A 367 1.75 3.46 10.40
N LEU A 368 1.22 2.60 9.54
CA LEU A 368 2.00 1.61 8.80
C LEU A 368 1.91 1.88 7.31
N SER A 369 3.03 2.21 6.66
CA SER A 369 3.06 2.44 5.22
C SER A 369 2.85 1.14 4.45
N LEU A 370 2.13 1.24 3.33
CA LEU A 370 1.87 0.18 2.36
C LEU A 370 2.51 0.58 1.03
N GLY A 371 3.38 -0.26 0.45
CA GLY A 371 4.01 0.00 -0.85
C GLY A 371 3.77 -1.13 -1.84
N VAL A 372 3.41 -0.78 -3.08
CA VAL A 372 3.26 -1.74 -4.18
C VAL A 372 3.67 -1.11 -5.53
N ASN A 373 4.28 -1.91 -6.39
CA ASN A 373 4.53 -1.58 -7.79
C ASN A 373 3.67 -2.48 -8.69
N GLY A 374 2.64 -1.92 -9.31
CA GLY A 374 1.80 -2.57 -10.30
C GLY A 374 2.41 -2.49 -11.69
N TYR A 375 2.60 -3.63 -12.35
CA TYR A 375 3.12 -3.68 -13.72
C TYR A 375 2.14 -4.38 -14.65
N LYS A 376 2.07 -3.94 -15.91
CA LYS A 376 1.26 -4.61 -16.92
C LYS A 376 1.92 -5.97 -17.24
N SER A 377 1.12 -7.04 -17.19
CA SER A 377 1.58 -8.38 -17.52
C SER A 377 1.07 -8.84 -18.89
N ASP A 378 1.77 -9.74 -19.57
CA ASP A 378 1.29 -10.45 -20.77
C ASP A 378 0.46 -11.71 -20.44
N LYS A 379 0.23 -12.02 -19.15
CA LYS A 379 -0.46 -13.26 -18.72
C LYS A 379 -1.78 -13.45 -19.47
N GLY A 380 -2.00 -14.65 -19.99
CA GLY A 380 -3.24 -15.00 -20.70
C GLY A 380 -3.40 -14.35 -22.08
N THR A 381 -2.41 -13.59 -22.57
CA THR A 381 -2.36 -13.16 -23.98
C THR A 381 -1.93 -14.32 -24.88
N TYR A 382 -2.38 -14.32 -26.14
CA TYR A 382 -2.13 -15.36 -27.12
C TYR A 382 -1.02 -14.97 -28.11
N SER A 383 -0.01 -15.82 -28.24
CA SER A 383 1.03 -15.69 -29.26
C SER A 383 0.75 -16.68 -30.38
N THR A 384 0.46 -16.14 -31.56
CA THR A 384 0.28 -16.94 -32.78
C THR A 384 1.61 -17.41 -33.33
N MET A 385 1.61 -18.58 -33.99
CA MET A 385 2.81 -19.16 -34.59
C MET A 385 2.48 -19.75 -35.96
N SER A 386 3.49 -19.91 -36.80
CA SER A 386 3.39 -20.80 -37.96
C SER A 386 3.19 -22.24 -37.46
N PRO A 387 2.19 -22.99 -37.98
CA PRO A 387 1.92 -24.35 -37.52
C PRO A 387 3.16 -25.25 -37.58
N TYR A 388 3.47 -25.92 -36.47
CA TYR A 388 4.67 -26.77 -36.38
C TYR A 388 4.37 -28.13 -35.76
N ARG A 389 4.81 -29.21 -36.42
CA ARG A 389 4.63 -30.58 -35.90
C ARG A 389 5.56 -30.88 -34.74
N ILE A 390 5.01 -31.18 -33.56
CA ILE A 390 5.79 -31.57 -32.37
C ILE A 390 5.64 -33.05 -31.99
N LEU A 391 4.60 -33.72 -32.47
CA LEU A 391 4.37 -35.15 -32.28
C LEU A 391 4.05 -35.83 -33.61
N ASP A 392 4.72 -36.95 -33.90
CA ASP A 392 4.34 -37.89 -34.96
C ASP A 392 4.84 -39.29 -34.62
N THR A 393 3.93 -40.11 -34.11
CA THR A 393 4.21 -41.51 -33.74
C THR A 393 4.51 -42.41 -34.95
N ARG A 394 4.30 -41.95 -36.19
CA ARG A 394 4.67 -42.69 -37.40
C ARG A 394 6.14 -42.50 -37.77
N SER A 395 6.72 -41.35 -37.44
CA SER A 395 8.13 -41.04 -37.70
C SER A 395 9.01 -41.17 -36.45
N GLY A 396 8.42 -41.20 -35.26
CA GLY A 396 9.15 -41.18 -33.98
C GLY A 396 9.43 -39.78 -33.46
N LYS A 397 8.76 -38.75 -34.00
CA LYS A 397 8.91 -37.36 -33.52
C LYS A 397 8.12 -37.17 -32.23
N GLY A 398 8.80 -36.74 -31.16
CA GLY A 398 8.17 -36.44 -29.86
C GLY A 398 7.67 -37.65 -29.05
N ALA A 399 7.68 -38.85 -29.64
CA ALA A 399 7.31 -40.13 -29.01
C ALA A 399 7.91 -41.30 -29.81
N PRO A 400 8.02 -42.51 -29.24
CA PRO A 400 8.49 -43.69 -29.98
C PRO A 400 7.70 -43.95 -31.27
N LYS A 401 8.39 -44.46 -32.29
CA LYS A 401 7.81 -44.82 -33.59
C LYS A 401 6.96 -46.09 -33.47
N ALA A 402 5.73 -45.96 -32.97
CA ALA A 402 4.82 -47.07 -32.73
C ALA A 402 3.35 -46.62 -32.71
N LEU A 403 2.42 -47.57 -32.85
CA LEU A 403 1.02 -47.33 -32.51
C LEU A 403 0.89 -47.10 -30.99
N VAL A 404 0.07 -46.11 -30.61
CA VAL A 404 -0.31 -45.88 -29.22
C VAL A 404 -1.43 -46.86 -28.89
N GLY A 405 -1.13 -47.88 -28.09
CA GLY A 405 -2.09 -48.92 -27.71
C GLY A 405 -3.19 -48.43 -26.76
N SER A 406 -4.18 -49.29 -26.53
CA SER A 406 -5.25 -49.04 -25.55
C SER A 406 -4.68 -48.79 -24.15
N GLY A 407 -5.17 -47.75 -23.49
CA GLY A 407 -4.77 -47.40 -22.13
C GLY A 407 -3.39 -46.74 -22.03
N LYS A 408 -2.69 -46.51 -23.15
CA LYS A 408 -1.36 -45.91 -23.15
C LYS A 408 -1.42 -44.39 -23.18
N VAL A 409 -0.39 -43.77 -22.60
CA VAL A 409 -0.23 -42.32 -22.53
C VAL A 409 1.04 -41.95 -23.29
N VAL A 410 0.94 -40.92 -24.14
CA VAL A 410 2.09 -40.19 -24.68
C VAL A 410 2.25 -38.92 -23.87
N SER A 411 3.32 -38.81 -23.09
CA SER A 411 3.70 -37.58 -22.38
C SER A 411 4.58 -36.72 -23.28
N LEU A 412 3.96 -35.76 -23.96
CA LEU A 412 4.57 -34.90 -24.96
C LEU A 412 5.20 -33.66 -24.31
N GLN A 413 6.49 -33.43 -24.56
CA GLN A 413 7.14 -32.15 -24.26
C GLN A 413 6.62 -31.09 -25.23
N VAL A 414 6.02 -30.02 -24.69
CA VAL A 414 5.48 -28.92 -25.51
C VAL A 414 6.29 -27.66 -25.37
N THR A 415 6.70 -27.27 -24.16
CA THR A 415 7.57 -26.12 -23.99
C THR A 415 9.00 -26.43 -24.41
N GLY A 416 9.68 -25.45 -25.00
CA GLY A 416 10.99 -25.63 -25.62
C GLY A 416 10.95 -26.41 -26.95
N ALA A 417 9.75 -26.77 -27.45
CA ALA A 417 9.58 -27.50 -28.70
C ALA A 417 8.77 -26.67 -29.71
N GLY A 418 9.16 -26.73 -30.98
CA GLY A 418 8.40 -26.12 -32.08
C GLY A 418 8.21 -24.59 -32.00
N GLY A 419 9.03 -23.88 -31.20
CA GLY A 419 8.93 -22.43 -30.98
C GLY A 419 8.10 -22.01 -29.77
N VAL A 420 7.57 -22.96 -29.00
CA VAL A 420 6.83 -22.66 -27.76
C VAL A 420 7.82 -22.35 -26.61
N PRO A 421 7.74 -21.19 -25.96
CA PRO A 421 8.62 -20.85 -24.84
C PRO A 421 8.32 -21.64 -23.56
N THR A 422 9.24 -21.63 -22.59
CA THR A 422 9.13 -22.33 -21.28
C THR A 422 8.03 -21.77 -20.39
N ASP A 423 7.71 -20.51 -20.61
CA ASP A 423 6.71 -19.72 -19.92
C ASP A 423 5.29 -19.86 -20.52
N ALA A 424 5.07 -20.73 -21.52
CA ALA A 424 3.72 -20.99 -22.02
C ALA A 424 2.85 -21.65 -20.93
N SER A 425 1.71 -21.05 -20.62
CA SER A 425 0.73 -21.60 -19.66
C SER A 425 -0.17 -22.64 -20.29
N THR A 426 -0.40 -22.49 -21.60
CA THR A 426 -1.38 -23.24 -22.39
C THR A 426 -0.88 -23.28 -23.83
N VAL A 427 -1.10 -24.39 -24.53
CA VAL A 427 -0.85 -24.50 -25.97
C VAL A 427 -2.14 -24.78 -26.74
N VAL A 428 -2.23 -24.25 -27.95
CA VAL A 428 -3.27 -24.59 -28.93
C VAL A 428 -2.67 -25.58 -29.92
N LEU A 429 -3.14 -26.82 -29.83
CA LEU A 429 -2.72 -27.93 -30.69
C LEU A 429 -3.80 -28.25 -31.71
N ASN A 430 -3.41 -28.84 -32.83
CA ASN A 430 -4.31 -29.67 -33.62
C ASN A 430 -3.86 -31.12 -33.47
N VAL A 431 -4.72 -31.95 -32.87
CA VAL A 431 -4.42 -33.36 -32.59
C VAL A 431 -5.09 -34.21 -33.64
N THR A 432 -4.29 -35.00 -34.36
CA THR A 432 -4.75 -35.88 -35.44
C THR A 432 -4.59 -37.34 -35.04
N VAL A 433 -5.64 -38.13 -35.25
CA VAL A 433 -5.63 -39.59 -35.19
C VAL A 433 -5.57 -40.12 -36.62
N THR A 434 -4.72 -41.12 -36.87
CA THR A 434 -4.64 -41.80 -38.16
C THR A 434 -4.30 -43.28 -38.01
N GLY A 435 -4.82 -44.11 -38.93
CA GLY A 435 -4.67 -45.57 -38.90
C GLY A 435 -5.20 -46.28 -37.64
N PRO A 436 -6.31 -45.85 -37.00
CA PRO A 436 -6.84 -46.56 -35.84
C PRO A 436 -7.33 -47.96 -36.22
N THR A 437 -7.01 -48.96 -35.39
CA THR A 437 -7.37 -50.38 -35.63
C THR A 437 -8.81 -50.72 -35.23
N GLY A 438 -9.50 -49.78 -34.60
CA GLY A 438 -10.86 -49.90 -34.05
C GLY A 438 -11.34 -48.53 -33.55
N SER A 439 -12.42 -48.51 -32.77
CA SER A 439 -12.95 -47.27 -32.20
C SER A 439 -12.30 -46.90 -30.87
N GLY A 440 -12.31 -45.61 -30.55
CA GLY A 440 -11.77 -45.09 -29.30
C GLY A 440 -11.83 -43.57 -29.23
N PHE A 441 -11.13 -42.99 -28.27
CA PHE A 441 -10.95 -41.56 -28.12
C PHE A 441 -9.61 -41.21 -27.49
N VAL A 442 -9.17 -39.98 -27.72
CA VAL A 442 -7.98 -39.39 -27.10
C VAL A 442 -8.42 -38.36 -26.07
N THR A 443 -7.80 -38.38 -24.90
CA THR A 443 -7.91 -37.32 -23.89
C THR A 443 -6.58 -36.59 -23.79
N VAL A 444 -6.59 -35.28 -24.00
CA VAL A 444 -5.42 -34.42 -23.87
C VAL A 444 -5.56 -33.55 -22.62
N TYR A 445 -4.55 -33.57 -21.75
CA TYR A 445 -4.62 -32.93 -20.43
C TYR A 445 -3.24 -32.54 -19.89
N PRO A 446 -3.14 -31.64 -18.89
CA PRO A 446 -1.87 -31.29 -18.26
C PRO A 446 -1.21 -32.53 -17.65
N SER A 447 0.12 -32.63 -17.73
CA SER A 447 0.78 -33.86 -17.30
C SER A 447 0.92 -34.05 -15.78
N ASP A 448 0.65 -32.99 -15.01
CA ASP A 448 0.75 -32.89 -13.56
C ASP A 448 -0.60 -33.01 -12.84
N VAL A 449 -1.67 -33.34 -13.56
CA VAL A 449 -3.01 -33.55 -12.99
C VAL A 449 -3.53 -34.94 -13.28
N ALA A 450 -4.49 -35.39 -12.46
CA ALA A 450 -5.24 -36.60 -12.73
C ALA A 450 -6.00 -36.49 -14.06
N ARG A 451 -6.05 -37.59 -14.82
CA ARG A 451 -6.71 -37.61 -16.13
C ARG A 451 -8.20 -37.23 -15.98
N PRO A 452 -8.69 -36.21 -16.68
CA PRO A 452 -10.11 -35.87 -16.69
C PRO A 452 -10.93 -36.91 -17.48
N ASN A 453 -12.24 -36.95 -17.23
CA ASN A 453 -13.17 -37.82 -17.97
C ASN A 453 -13.55 -37.27 -19.37
N ALA A 454 -13.06 -36.08 -19.73
CA ALA A 454 -13.31 -35.43 -21.01
C ALA A 454 -12.56 -36.13 -22.16
N SER A 455 -13.21 -36.30 -23.30
CA SER A 455 -12.56 -36.73 -24.55
C SER A 455 -12.25 -35.50 -25.40
N SER A 456 -11.06 -35.45 -25.99
CA SER A 456 -10.65 -34.39 -26.91
C SER A 456 -10.96 -34.74 -28.37
N LEU A 457 -10.80 -36.01 -28.76
CA LEU A 457 -11.00 -36.48 -30.13
C LEU A 457 -11.54 -37.91 -30.11
N ASN A 458 -12.61 -38.19 -30.85
CA ASN A 458 -13.21 -39.52 -30.96
C ASN A 458 -12.94 -40.07 -32.36
N TYR A 459 -12.69 -41.37 -32.47
CA TYR A 459 -12.33 -42.01 -33.74
C TYR A 459 -12.94 -43.41 -33.88
N VAL A 460 -13.02 -43.87 -35.13
CA VAL A 460 -13.46 -45.21 -35.55
C VAL A 460 -12.40 -45.86 -36.44
N LYS A 461 -12.49 -47.18 -36.66
CA LYS A 461 -11.52 -47.94 -37.47
C LYS A 461 -11.27 -47.28 -38.83
N GLY A 462 -9.99 -47.11 -39.19
CA GLY A 462 -9.58 -46.58 -40.49
C GLY A 462 -9.79 -45.07 -40.69
N TRP A 463 -10.33 -44.35 -39.70
CA TRP A 463 -10.57 -42.92 -39.80
C TRP A 463 -9.27 -42.11 -39.65
N THR A 464 -9.13 -41.05 -40.45
CA THR A 464 -8.10 -40.02 -40.25
C THR A 464 -8.79 -38.69 -40.04
N GLY A 465 -8.52 -38.05 -38.91
CA GLY A 465 -9.22 -36.83 -38.52
C GLY A 465 -8.55 -36.11 -37.36
N ALA A 466 -8.86 -34.83 -37.26
CA ALA A 466 -8.23 -33.91 -36.31
C ALA A 466 -9.28 -33.13 -35.54
N ASN A 467 -8.90 -32.65 -34.36
CA ASN A 467 -9.63 -31.64 -33.60
C ASN A 467 -8.63 -30.65 -33.00
N SER A 468 -8.98 -29.37 -32.98
CA SER A 468 -8.21 -28.38 -32.24
C SER A 468 -8.38 -28.60 -30.73
N VAL A 469 -7.27 -28.47 -29.99
CA VAL A 469 -7.19 -28.74 -28.56
C VAL A 469 -6.41 -27.61 -27.91
N THR A 470 -7.10 -26.79 -27.14
CA THR A 470 -6.47 -25.85 -26.18
C THR A 470 -6.26 -26.58 -24.87
N VAL A 471 -5.01 -26.69 -24.42
CA VAL A 471 -4.68 -27.46 -23.21
C VAL A 471 -3.65 -26.75 -22.36
N LYS A 472 -3.93 -26.67 -21.05
CA LYS A 472 -2.98 -26.17 -20.05
C LYS A 472 -1.72 -27.05 -20.03
N VAL A 473 -0.57 -26.42 -19.94
CA VAL A 473 0.72 -27.11 -19.83
C VAL A 473 1.02 -27.41 -18.36
N GLY A 474 1.48 -28.62 -18.05
CA GLY A 474 1.90 -28.97 -16.69
C GLY A 474 3.19 -28.25 -16.27
N ALA A 475 3.48 -28.22 -14.97
CA ALA A 475 4.66 -27.54 -14.42
C ALA A 475 6.00 -28.00 -15.04
N ASN A 476 6.07 -29.25 -15.50
CA ASN A 476 7.21 -29.85 -16.20
C ASN A 476 7.29 -29.52 -17.71
N GLY A 477 6.40 -28.66 -18.24
CA GLY A 477 6.37 -28.31 -19.66
C GLY A 477 5.71 -29.33 -20.59
N LYS A 478 5.01 -30.33 -20.04
CA LYS A 478 4.41 -31.44 -20.80
C LYS A 478 2.89 -31.47 -20.76
N VAL A 479 2.31 -32.09 -21.78
CA VAL A 479 0.91 -32.51 -21.85
C VAL A 479 0.82 -34.03 -22.07
N ASN A 480 -0.21 -34.66 -21.54
CA ASN A 480 -0.48 -36.08 -21.71
C ASN A 480 -1.55 -36.30 -22.76
N LEU A 481 -1.30 -37.20 -23.72
CA LEU A 481 -2.27 -37.70 -24.68
C LEU A 481 -2.56 -39.16 -24.33
N TYR A 482 -3.69 -39.40 -23.68
CA TYR A 482 -4.16 -40.74 -23.33
C TYR A 482 -5.02 -41.32 -24.44
N ASN A 483 -4.72 -42.54 -24.88
CA ASN A 483 -5.54 -43.27 -25.84
C ASN A 483 -6.49 -44.26 -25.12
N ALA A 484 -7.80 -44.03 -25.23
CA ALA A 484 -8.83 -44.94 -24.74
C ALA A 484 -9.45 -45.69 -25.93
N GLY A 485 -9.16 -46.98 -26.06
CA GLY A 485 -9.70 -47.82 -27.13
C GLY A 485 -8.62 -48.37 -28.04
N ALA A 486 -8.95 -48.58 -29.31
CA ALA A 486 -8.07 -49.29 -30.23
C ALA A 486 -6.72 -48.58 -30.49
N SER A 487 -5.71 -49.34 -30.89
CA SER A 487 -4.39 -48.79 -31.21
C SER A 487 -4.46 -47.81 -32.38
N THR A 488 -3.75 -46.69 -32.30
CA THR A 488 -3.73 -45.67 -33.35
C THR A 488 -2.40 -44.91 -33.40
N HIS A 489 -2.12 -44.24 -34.52
CA HIS A 489 -1.11 -43.18 -34.52
C HIS A 489 -1.70 -41.86 -34.05
N LEU A 490 -0.88 -41.12 -33.31
CA LEU A 490 -1.12 -39.73 -32.91
C LEU A 490 -0.12 -38.81 -33.60
N VAL A 491 -0.63 -37.67 -34.04
CA VAL A 491 0.12 -36.53 -34.58
C VAL A 491 -0.38 -35.28 -33.87
N ALA A 492 0.52 -34.36 -33.49
CA ALA A 492 0.15 -33.08 -32.92
C ALA A 492 0.98 -31.95 -33.52
N ASP A 493 0.28 -30.94 -34.03
CA ASP A 493 0.85 -29.71 -34.57
C ASP A 493 0.48 -28.55 -33.62
N VAL A 494 1.42 -27.68 -33.29
CA VAL A 494 1.19 -26.49 -32.44
C VAL A 494 0.93 -25.26 -33.30
N PHE A 495 -0.10 -24.47 -32.94
CA PHE A 495 -0.55 -23.28 -33.67
C PHE A 495 -0.31 -21.96 -32.90
N GLY A 496 -0.10 -22.07 -31.59
CA GLY A 496 0.21 -20.94 -30.72
C GLY A 496 0.12 -21.32 -29.25
N TYR A 497 0.35 -20.35 -28.38
CA TYR A 497 0.35 -20.53 -26.93
C TYR A 497 -0.20 -19.31 -26.20
N TYR A 498 -0.62 -19.50 -24.96
CA TYR A 498 -0.92 -18.40 -24.03
C TYR A 498 0.19 -18.25 -23.00
N SER A 499 0.55 -17.00 -22.65
CA SER A 499 1.63 -16.72 -21.69
C SER A 499 1.23 -17.06 -20.24
N LYS A 500 2.21 -17.49 -19.40
CA LYS A 500 2.08 -17.58 -17.93
C LYS A 500 2.12 -16.22 -17.24
N GLY A 501 2.67 -15.19 -17.88
CA GLY A 501 2.85 -13.87 -17.29
C GLY A 501 4.32 -13.49 -17.12
N HIS A 502 4.72 -12.46 -17.85
CA HIS A 502 5.91 -11.62 -17.69
C HIS A 502 5.46 -10.20 -17.46
N GLU A 503 6.38 -9.35 -17.06
CA GLU A 503 6.26 -7.92 -17.28
C GLU A 503 6.22 -7.66 -18.79
N CYS A 504 5.14 -7.04 -19.27
CA CYS A 504 4.98 -6.73 -20.69
C CYS A 504 6.09 -5.76 -21.15
N CYS A 505 6.27 -5.64 -22.47
CA CYS A 505 7.35 -4.87 -23.10
C CYS A 505 8.74 -5.54 -23.05
N SER A 506 8.83 -6.77 -22.54
CA SER A 506 10.02 -7.64 -22.64
C SER A 506 10.16 -8.36 -24.00
N GLY A 507 9.40 -7.93 -25.02
CA GLY A 507 9.38 -8.54 -26.37
C GLY A 507 8.31 -9.62 -26.57
N TYR A 508 7.45 -9.87 -25.57
CA TYR A 508 6.35 -10.84 -25.60
C TYR A 508 4.99 -10.13 -25.69
N ASP A 509 4.71 -9.46 -26.80
CA ASP A 509 3.38 -8.87 -27.03
C ASP A 509 2.45 -9.92 -27.65
N GLY A 510 1.83 -10.72 -26.80
CA GLY A 510 0.71 -11.58 -27.20
C GLY A 510 -0.58 -10.77 -27.38
N GLY A 511 -1.49 -11.30 -28.18
CA GLY A 511 -2.80 -10.70 -28.45
C GLY A 511 -3.87 -11.00 -27.40
N GLN A 512 -4.82 -10.09 -27.27
CA GLN A 512 -6.07 -10.29 -26.54
C GLN A 512 -7.16 -10.80 -27.49
N TYR A 513 -8.05 -11.65 -26.98
CA TYR A 513 -9.15 -12.23 -27.74
C TYR A 513 -10.36 -11.29 -27.78
N HIS A 514 -10.87 -11.04 -28.98
CA HIS A 514 -12.10 -10.30 -29.23
C HIS A 514 -13.14 -11.25 -29.81
N ALA A 515 -14.04 -11.72 -28.96
CA ALA A 515 -15.11 -12.63 -29.35
C ALA A 515 -16.21 -11.89 -30.13
N LEU A 516 -16.77 -12.53 -31.16
CA LEU A 516 -17.99 -12.06 -31.80
C LEU A 516 -19.20 -12.66 -31.08
N ALA A 517 -20.14 -11.82 -30.68
CA ALA A 517 -21.41 -12.27 -30.10
C ALA A 517 -22.22 -13.12 -31.11
N LYS A 518 -22.05 -12.84 -32.40
CA LYS A 518 -22.63 -13.57 -33.51
C LYS A 518 -21.55 -13.90 -34.55
N PRO A 519 -21.12 -15.17 -34.69
CA PRO A 519 -20.19 -15.57 -35.73
C PRO A 519 -20.65 -15.18 -37.14
N ILE A 520 -19.70 -14.82 -38.01
CA ILE A 520 -19.94 -14.28 -39.36
C ILE A 520 -19.32 -15.20 -40.40
N ARG A 521 -20.05 -15.48 -41.49
CA ARG A 521 -19.49 -16.22 -42.64
C ARG A 521 -18.63 -15.30 -43.50
N LEU A 522 -17.32 -15.55 -43.55
CA LEU A 522 -16.39 -14.81 -44.41
C LEU A 522 -16.36 -15.39 -45.82
N THR A 523 -16.25 -16.71 -45.91
CA THR A 523 -16.11 -17.42 -47.18
C THR A 523 -17.10 -18.58 -47.26
N ASP A 524 -17.72 -18.74 -48.42
CA ASP A 524 -18.56 -19.90 -48.75
C ASP A 524 -18.40 -20.26 -50.22
N THR A 525 -17.52 -21.20 -50.54
CA THR A 525 -17.28 -21.51 -51.96
C THR A 525 -18.44 -22.28 -52.62
N ARG A 526 -19.49 -22.64 -51.87
CA ARG A 526 -20.70 -23.22 -52.48
C ARG A 526 -21.46 -22.21 -53.34
N THR A 527 -21.30 -20.92 -53.05
CA THR A 527 -21.94 -19.84 -53.81
C THR A 527 -21.22 -19.51 -55.11
N TRP A 528 -20.02 -20.07 -55.35
CA TRP A 528 -19.17 -19.77 -56.50
C TRP A 528 -19.53 -20.57 -57.76
N GLY A 529 -20.51 -21.46 -57.68
CA GLY A 529 -20.87 -22.38 -58.76
C GLY A 529 -19.85 -23.51 -59.03
N SER A 530 -18.66 -23.46 -58.39
CA SER A 530 -17.61 -24.47 -58.51
C SER A 530 -16.89 -24.68 -57.18
N ARG A 531 -16.16 -25.80 -57.07
CA ARG A 531 -15.34 -26.14 -55.89
C ARG A 531 -14.01 -25.42 -55.97
N LEU A 532 -13.39 -25.19 -54.81
CA LEU A 532 -11.96 -24.85 -54.80
C LEU A 532 -11.21 -26.03 -55.45
N PRO A 533 -10.39 -25.82 -56.49
CA PRO A 533 -9.69 -26.92 -57.16
C PRO A 533 -8.65 -27.57 -56.24
N ALA A 534 -8.25 -28.80 -56.58
CA ALA A 534 -7.14 -29.44 -55.88
C ALA A 534 -5.85 -28.61 -56.04
N ASP A 535 -5.02 -28.59 -55.00
CA ASP A 535 -3.76 -27.86 -54.95
C ASP A 535 -3.88 -26.33 -55.10
N HIS A 536 -5.06 -25.80 -54.77
CA HIS A 536 -5.31 -24.36 -54.74
C HIS A 536 -5.60 -23.90 -53.32
N TYR A 537 -5.43 -22.60 -53.12
CA TYR A 537 -5.84 -21.90 -51.92
C TYR A 537 -6.65 -20.66 -52.25
N LEU A 538 -7.41 -20.21 -51.26
CA LEU A 538 -8.09 -18.92 -51.27
C LEU A 538 -7.63 -18.10 -50.07
N ASN A 539 -7.66 -16.78 -50.19
CA ASN A 539 -7.55 -15.88 -49.04
C ASN A 539 -8.95 -15.51 -48.54
N SER A 540 -9.19 -15.70 -47.25
CA SER A 540 -10.42 -15.28 -46.56
C SER A 540 -10.10 -14.02 -45.78
N VAL A 541 -10.73 -12.91 -46.15
CA VAL A 541 -10.45 -11.57 -45.62
C VAL A 541 -11.58 -11.10 -44.71
N ALA A 542 -11.25 -10.31 -43.69
CA ALA A 542 -12.24 -9.58 -42.89
C ALA A 542 -11.88 -8.09 -42.79
N ASN A 543 -12.91 -7.24 -42.75
CA ASN A 543 -12.76 -5.79 -42.62
C ASN A 543 -13.50 -5.31 -41.38
N TRP A 544 -12.82 -4.55 -40.51
CA TRP A 544 -13.44 -3.83 -39.40
C TRP A 544 -13.43 -2.33 -39.66
N ASN A 545 -12.27 -1.71 -39.52
CA ASN A 545 -12.00 -0.30 -39.80
C ASN A 545 -10.48 -0.04 -39.75
N SER A 546 -10.05 1.17 -40.12
CA SER A 546 -8.63 1.55 -40.13
C SER A 546 -7.93 1.49 -38.76
N THR A 547 -8.67 1.50 -37.65
CA THR A 547 -8.12 1.39 -36.30
C THR A 547 -7.88 -0.06 -35.88
N ILE A 548 -8.82 -0.96 -36.17
CA ILE A 548 -8.78 -2.37 -35.76
C ILE A 548 -7.95 -3.21 -36.73
N ASN A 549 -8.12 -3.03 -38.04
CA ASN A 549 -7.46 -3.84 -39.07
C ASN A 549 -5.94 -4.02 -38.88
N PRO A 550 -5.13 -2.97 -38.63
CA PRO A 550 -3.68 -3.12 -38.45
C PRO A 550 -3.29 -3.82 -37.14
N ARG A 551 -4.23 -4.03 -36.22
CA ARG A 551 -4.00 -4.63 -34.91
C ARG A 551 -4.32 -6.13 -34.89
N VAL A 552 -5.04 -6.66 -35.89
CA VAL A 552 -5.38 -8.09 -35.93
C VAL A 552 -4.13 -8.93 -36.21
N ARG A 553 -3.92 -9.97 -35.40
CA ARG A 553 -2.78 -10.91 -35.49
C ARG A 553 -3.22 -12.35 -35.78
N ALA A 554 -4.44 -12.73 -35.41
CA ALA A 554 -4.99 -14.05 -35.75
C ALA A 554 -6.52 -14.01 -35.83
N PHE A 555 -7.11 -14.88 -36.65
CA PHE A 555 -8.54 -15.16 -36.64
C PHE A 555 -8.83 -16.43 -35.84
N ALA A 556 -9.86 -16.39 -35.00
CA ALA A 556 -10.51 -17.57 -34.45
C ALA A 556 -11.66 -17.95 -35.39
N VAL A 557 -11.53 -19.08 -36.08
CA VAL A 557 -12.44 -19.50 -37.16
C VAL A 557 -12.92 -20.93 -36.96
N ASN A 558 -14.11 -21.22 -37.46
CA ASN A 558 -14.54 -22.56 -37.76
C ASN A 558 -14.43 -22.79 -39.27
N ILE A 559 -13.54 -23.68 -39.71
CA ILE A 559 -13.31 -23.98 -41.12
C ILE A 559 -14.01 -25.29 -41.44
N THR A 560 -14.81 -25.32 -42.51
CA THR A 560 -15.56 -26.51 -42.92
C THR A 560 -15.22 -26.91 -44.35
N ALA A 561 -14.78 -28.16 -44.54
CA ALA A 561 -14.75 -28.83 -45.83
C ALA A 561 -16.12 -29.47 -46.10
N THR A 562 -16.67 -29.29 -47.30
CA THR A 562 -17.95 -29.91 -47.66
C THR A 562 -18.02 -30.44 -49.09
N SER A 563 -18.64 -31.61 -49.23
CA SER A 563 -18.78 -32.37 -50.46
C SER A 563 -17.47 -32.63 -51.26
N PRO A 564 -16.31 -32.88 -50.62
CA PRO A 564 -15.04 -33.07 -51.31
C PRO A 564 -15.12 -34.20 -52.36
N THR A 565 -14.39 -34.07 -53.48
CA THR A 565 -14.42 -35.07 -54.57
C THR A 565 -13.66 -36.37 -54.24
N GLY A 566 -12.80 -36.32 -53.23
CA GLY A 566 -11.98 -37.42 -52.72
C GLY A 566 -11.61 -37.22 -51.25
N SER A 567 -10.84 -38.15 -50.68
CA SER A 567 -10.25 -37.96 -49.34
C SER A 567 -9.06 -37.02 -49.41
N GLY A 568 -8.91 -36.16 -48.41
CA GLY A 568 -7.87 -35.12 -48.40
C GLY A 568 -7.85 -34.32 -47.09
N PHE A 569 -7.21 -33.17 -47.13
CA PHE A 569 -7.08 -32.26 -45.99
C PHE A 569 -7.20 -30.80 -46.41
N LEU A 570 -7.50 -29.94 -45.44
CA LEU A 570 -7.31 -28.50 -45.55
C LEU A 570 -6.13 -28.07 -44.69
N THR A 571 -5.44 -27.01 -45.12
CA THR A 571 -4.42 -26.32 -44.33
C THR A 571 -4.74 -24.84 -44.28
N ALA A 572 -4.81 -24.28 -43.08
CA ALA A 572 -5.01 -22.85 -42.85
C ALA A 572 -3.73 -22.22 -42.29
N TRP A 573 -3.36 -21.05 -42.81
CA TRP A 573 -2.18 -20.28 -42.39
C TRP A 573 -2.39 -18.79 -42.68
N SER A 574 -1.33 -17.99 -42.58
CA SER A 574 -1.38 -16.54 -42.82
C SER A 574 -1.87 -16.12 -44.20
N GLY A 575 -1.84 -17.01 -45.20
CA GLY A 575 -2.13 -16.65 -46.59
C GLY A 575 -0.92 -16.14 -47.36
N TYR A 576 0.25 -16.02 -46.70
CA TYR A 576 1.50 -15.70 -47.37
C TYR A 576 1.89 -16.84 -48.34
N ALA A 577 2.05 -16.51 -49.63
CA ALA A 577 2.16 -17.49 -50.72
C ALA A 577 3.34 -18.47 -50.59
N TYR A 578 4.44 -18.04 -49.96
CA TYR A 578 5.65 -18.85 -49.75
C TYR A 578 5.69 -19.54 -48.38
N GLY A 579 4.59 -19.51 -47.62
CA GLY A 579 4.52 -19.94 -46.22
C GLY A 579 3.62 -21.13 -45.94
N LEU A 580 3.20 -21.91 -46.96
CA LEU A 580 2.27 -23.03 -46.78
C LEU A 580 2.88 -24.11 -45.84
N PRO A 581 2.32 -24.33 -44.64
CA PRO A 581 2.88 -25.29 -43.70
C PRO A 581 2.58 -26.75 -44.08
N ASN A 582 3.50 -27.66 -43.78
CA ASN A 582 3.26 -29.11 -43.88
C ASN A 582 2.47 -29.65 -42.67
N THR A 583 1.29 -29.10 -42.45
CA THR A 583 0.34 -29.50 -41.41
C THR A 583 -1.07 -29.54 -41.98
N SER A 584 -1.96 -30.31 -41.38
CA SER A 584 -3.39 -30.32 -41.73
C SER A 584 -4.16 -29.60 -40.65
N THR A 585 -5.02 -28.66 -41.01
CA THR A 585 -6.02 -28.07 -40.11
C THR A 585 -7.17 -29.04 -39.90
N LEU A 586 -7.66 -29.70 -40.96
CA LEU A 586 -8.66 -30.77 -40.84
C LEU A 586 -8.47 -31.80 -41.94
N ASN A 587 -9.01 -33.01 -41.72
CA ASN A 587 -8.96 -34.12 -42.67
C ASN A 587 -10.38 -34.58 -42.99
N TYR A 588 -10.62 -35.01 -44.22
CA TYR A 588 -11.93 -35.41 -44.71
C TYR A 588 -11.85 -36.60 -45.67
N VAL A 589 -12.98 -37.28 -45.82
CA VAL A 589 -13.22 -38.30 -46.85
C VAL A 589 -14.18 -37.78 -47.91
N LYS A 590 -14.22 -38.42 -49.08
CA LYS A 590 -15.12 -38.06 -50.19
C LYS A 590 -16.56 -37.83 -49.70
N GLY A 591 -17.15 -36.70 -50.12
CA GLY A 591 -18.54 -36.34 -49.83
C GLY A 591 -18.82 -35.86 -48.40
N ALA A 592 -17.86 -35.94 -47.47
CA ALA A 592 -18.09 -35.55 -46.08
C ALA A 592 -18.28 -34.03 -45.88
N THR A 593 -18.92 -33.66 -44.78
CA THR A 593 -18.95 -32.29 -44.26
C THR A 593 -18.25 -32.29 -42.90
N VAL A 594 -17.06 -31.68 -42.82
CA VAL A 594 -16.20 -31.75 -41.64
C VAL A 594 -15.78 -30.34 -41.23
N PRO A 595 -16.25 -29.82 -40.08
CA PRO A 595 -15.74 -28.60 -39.48
C PRO A 595 -14.54 -28.90 -38.57
N ASN A 596 -13.64 -27.94 -38.43
CA ASN A 596 -12.70 -27.87 -37.31
C ASN A 596 -12.49 -26.40 -36.92
N PHE A 597 -12.49 -26.13 -35.62
CA PHE A 597 -12.06 -24.83 -35.11
C PHE A 597 -10.55 -24.67 -35.28
N ALA A 598 -10.10 -23.46 -35.58
CA ALA A 598 -8.70 -23.12 -35.69
C ALA A 598 -8.45 -21.66 -35.28
N VAL A 599 -7.30 -21.41 -34.66
CA VAL A 599 -6.75 -20.07 -34.53
C VAL A 599 -5.64 -19.94 -35.54
N VAL A 600 -5.80 -19.02 -36.49
CA VAL A 600 -4.97 -18.92 -37.68
C VAL A 600 -4.32 -17.54 -37.73
N PRO A 601 -2.98 -17.42 -37.83
CA PRO A 601 -2.32 -16.12 -37.94
C PRO A 601 -2.84 -15.36 -39.15
N THR A 602 -2.86 -14.03 -39.08
CA THR A 602 -3.25 -13.17 -40.21
C THR A 602 -2.06 -12.40 -40.76
N THR A 603 -2.04 -12.17 -42.07
CA THR A 603 -1.21 -11.13 -42.69
C THR A 603 -2.09 -10.17 -43.49
N PRO A 604 -1.66 -8.91 -43.68
CA PRO A 604 -2.26 -8.04 -44.69
C PRO A 604 -2.29 -8.78 -46.03
N CYS A 605 -3.42 -8.75 -46.73
CA CYS A 605 -3.48 -9.38 -48.04
C CYS A 605 -2.79 -8.51 -49.10
N ASP A 606 -1.85 -9.07 -49.85
CA ASP A 606 -1.10 -8.33 -50.88
C ASP A 606 -1.87 -8.27 -52.22
N ASP A 607 -2.52 -9.37 -52.63
CA ASP A 607 -3.18 -9.53 -53.94
C ASP A 607 -4.72 -9.71 -53.86
N CYS A 608 -5.39 -8.97 -52.97
CA CYS A 608 -6.83 -9.09 -52.73
C CYS A 608 -7.71 -8.05 -53.45
N GLY A 609 -7.18 -7.34 -54.45
CA GLY A 609 -7.93 -6.28 -55.15
C GLY A 609 -8.37 -5.16 -54.21
N SER A 610 -9.67 -4.88 -54.11
CA SER A 610 -10.20 -3.85 -53.19
C SER A 610 -10.00 -4.18 -51.70
N ALA A 611 -9.62 -5.42 -51.39
CA ALA A 611 -9.32 -5.89 -50.04
C ALA A 611 -7.82 -5.95 -49.72
N THR A 612 -6.95 -5.42 -50.59
CA THR A 612 -5.51 -5.32 -50.32
C THR A 612 -5.25 -4.51 -49.04
N GLY A 613 -4.34 -4.99 -48.20
CA GLY A 613 -3.99 -4.41 -46.90
C GLY A 613 -4.88 -4.82 -45.71
N LEU A 614 -6.02 -5.49 -45.97
CA LEU A 614 -6.88 -6.02 -44.91
C LEU A 614 -6.33 -7.31 -44.30
N PRO A 615 -6.61 -7.60 -43.01
CA PRO A 615 -6.18 -8.85 -42.39
C PRO A 615 -6.85 -10.05 -43.08
N SER A 616 -6.05 -11.06 -43.40
CA SER A 616 -6.48 -12.23 -44.16
C SER A 616 -5.83 -13.51 -43.65
N ILE A 617 -6.46 -14.65 -43.97
CA ILE A 617 -5.90 -16.00 -43.81
C ILE A 617 -5.99 -16.77 -45.12
N GLY A 618 -5.05 -17.69 -45.35
CA GLY A 618 -5.08 -18.62 -46.48
C GLY A 618 -5.74 -19.94 -46.09
N VAL A 619 -6.51 -20.54 -47.00
CA VAL A 619 -7.04 -21.91 -46.85
C VAL A 619 -6.76 -22.73 -48.11
N TYR A 620 -5.87 -23.71 -47.97
CA TYR A 620 -5.43 -24.65 -49.01
C TYR A 620 -6.28 -25.91 -48.95
N THR A 621 -6.50 -26.53 -50.12
CA THR A 621 -7.13 -27.84 -50.22
C THR A 621 -6.30 -28.82 -51.05
N SER A 622 -6.07 -30.02 -50.52
CA SER A 622 -5.36 -31.09 -51.25
C SER A 622 -6.24 -31.79 -52.30
N THR A 623 -7.55 -31.56 -52.25
CA THR A 623 -8.54 -32.20 -53.13
C THR A 623 -9.67 -31.23 -53.40
N SER A 624 -10.28 -31.32 -54.59
CA SER A 624 -11.33 -30.36 -54.95
C SER A 624 -12.52 -30.42 -54.00
N THR A 625 -12.82 -29.30 -53.34
CA THR A 625 -13.67 -29.25 -52.14
C THR A 625 -14.37 -27.90 -52.02
N HIS A 626 -15.58 -27.87 -51.44
CA HIS A 626 -16.13 -26.59 -51.00
C HIS A 626 -15.60 -26.24 -49.61
N VAL A 627 -15.21 -24.99 -49.42
CA VAL A 627 -14.64 -24.47 -48.18
C VAL A 627 -15.58 -23.39 -47.64
N ILE A 628 -15.86 -23.47 -46.35
CA ILE A 628 -16.60 -22.45 -45.60
C ILE A 628 -15.71 -21.97 -44.46
N VAL A 629 -15.61 -20.65 -44.29
CA VAL A 629 -14.87 -20.02 -43.20
C VAL A 629 -15.83 -19.15 -42.41
N ASP A 630 -16.13 -19.58 -41.18
CA ASP A 630 -16.97 -18.84 -40.24
C ASP A 630 -16.08 -18.21 -39.17
N LEU A 631 -16.03 -16.88 -39.11
CA LEU A 631 -15.29 -16.10 -38.13
C LEU A 631 -16.04 -16.06 -36.80
N VAL A 632 -15.36 -16.47 -35.73
CA VAL A 632 -15.88 -16.51 -34.35
C VAL A 632 -15.32 -15.37 -33.51
N GLY A 633 -14.13 -14.89 -33.84
CA GLY A 633 -13.44 -13.81 -33.15
C GLY A 633 -12.07 -13.57 -33.74
N PHE A 634 -11.30 -12.67 -33.15
CA PHE A 634 -9.91 -12.41 -33.55
C PHE A 634 -9.02 -12.15 -32.34
N TYR A 635 -7.71 -12.29 -32.53
CA TYR A 635 -6.70 -11.89 -31.56
C TYR A 635 -5.98 -10.66 -32.10
N ASP A 636 -5.80 -9.66 -31.24
CA ASP A 636 -5.13 -8.41 -31.59
C ASP A 636 -3.61 -8.44 -31.27
N ASP A 637 -2.98 -7.27 -31.17
CA ASP A 637 -1.59 -7.09 -30.75
C ASP A 637 -1.44 -6.63 -29.30
N GLY A 638 -2.48 -6.82 -28.49
CA GLY A 638 -2.52 -6.45 -27.08
C GLY A 638 -2.84 -4.98 -26.79
N THR A 639 -3.13 -4.19 -27.82
CA THR A 639 -3.35 -2.73 -27.70
C THR A 639 -4.80 -2.27 -27.83
N LEU A 640 -5.73 -3.11 -28.32
CA LEU A 640 -7.13 -2.70 -28.38
C LEU A 640 -7.78 -2.76 -26.98
N PRO A 641 -8.71 -1.84 -26.69
CA PRO A 641 -9.45 -1.87 -25.42
C PRO A 641 -10.41 -3.07 -25.38
N ASN A 642 -10.81 -3.47 -24.17
CA ASN A 642 -11.80 -4.51 -23.90
C ASN A 642 -11.46 -5.92 -24.43
N GLY A 643 -10.20 -6.19 -24.77
CA GLY A 643 -9.77 -7.53 -25.14
C GLY A 643 -9.87 -8.49 -23.95
N LEU A 644 -10.06 -9.77 -24.28
CA LEU A 644 -10.19 -10.84 -23.31
C LEU A 644 -8.89 -11.64 -23.19
N ARG A 645 -8.53 -12.02 -21.98
CA ARG A 645 -7.36 -12.85 -21.67
C ARG A 645 -7.79 -14.23 -21.25
N PHE A 646 -6.96 -15.21 -21.55
CA PHE A 646 -7.24 -16.61 -21.30
C PHE A 646 -6.82 -17.03 -19.89
N SER A 647 -7.72 -17.72 -19.19
CA SER A 647 -7.45 -18.42 -17.95
C SER A 647 -7.59 -19.93 -18.19
N PRO A 648 -6.49 -20.72 -18.05
CA PRO A 648 -6.54 -22.15 -18.29
C PRO A 648 -7.33 -22.91 -17.22
N ALA A 649 -8.12 -23.88 -17.65
CA ALA A 649 -8.76 -24.85 -16.78
C ALA A 649 -8.27 -26.27 -17.08
N VAL A 650 -8.36 -27.17 -16.09
CA VAL A 650 -8.35 -28.60 -16.38
C VAL A 650 -9.65 -28.93 -17.10
N PRO A 651 -9.65 -29.75 -18.18
CA PRO A 651 -10.86 -30.11 -18.90
C PRO A 651 -11.98 -30.57 -17.96
N THR A 652 -13.05 -29.79 -17.87
CA THR A 652 -14.14 -29.97 -16.90
C THR A 652 -15.47 -30.07 -17.61
N ARG A 653 -16.18 -31.18 -17.40
CA ARG A 653 -17.51 -31.42 -17.98
C ARG A 653 -18.55 -30.56 -17.29
N ILE A 654 -19.22 -29.70 -18.05
CA ILE A 654 -20.31 -28.85 -17.54
C ILE A 654 -21.69 -29.29 -18.03
N ALA A 655 -21.75 -30.02 -19.16
CA ALA A 655 -22.99 -30.57 -19.67
C ALA A 655 -22.78 -31.98 -20.23
N ASP A 656 -23.75 -32.86 -19.96
CA ASP A 656 -23.84 -34.22 -20.50
C ASP A 656 -25.30 -34.64 -20.49
N THR A 657 -25.96 -34.53 -21.64
CA THR A 657 -27.40 -34.79 -21.76
C THR A 657 -27.78 -36.25 -21.49
N ARG A 658 -26.80 -37.17 -21.55
CA ARG A 658 -27.00 -38.59 -21.24
C ARG A 658 -27.14 -38.83 -19.74
N ALA A 659 -26.55 -37.94 -18.94
CA ALA A 659 -26.57 -37.97 -17.48
C ALA A 659 -27.51 -36.91 -16.89
N GLY A 660 -28.19 -36.11 -17.73
CA GLY A 660 -29.01 -34.98 -17.29
C GLY A 660 -28.20 -33.81 -16.71
N GLN A 661 -26.87 -33.80 -16.88
CA GLN A 661 -26.01 -32.74 -16.36
C GLN A 661 -26.09 -31.51 -17.26
N GLY A 662 -26.36 -30.34 -16.70
CA GLY A 662 -26.44 -29.06 -17.43
C GLY A 662 -27.66 -28.92 -18.35
N TRP A 663 -28.23 -30.03 -18.80
CA TRP A 663 -29.47 -30.12 -19.56
C TRP A 663 -30.08 -31.52 -19.42
N PRO A 664 -31.41 -31.66 -19.21
CA PRO A 664 -32.00 -32.90 -18.66
C PRO A 664 -32.11 -34.08 -19.64
N ALA A 665 -32.08 -33.85 -20.95
CA ALA A 665 -32.29 -34.90 -21.94
C ALA A 665 -31.63 -34.56 -23.29
N ARG A 666 -31.45 -35.56 -24.16
CA ARG A 666 -30.99 -35.36 -25.54
C ARG A 666 -31.80 -34.26 -26.26
N LEU A 667 -31.13 -33.49 -27.12
CA LEU A 667 -31.77 -32.43 -27.90
C LEU A 667 -32.53 -33.05 -29.08
N GLY A 668 -33.79 -32.69 -29.24
CA GLY A 668 -34.63 -33.04 -30.39
C GLY A 668 -34.40 -32.15 -31.62
N PRO A 669 -35.18 -32.35 -32.69
CA PRO A 669 -35.05 -31.59 -33.93
C PRO A 669 -35.49 -30.14 -33.70
N GLY A 670 -34.67 -29.19 -34.14
CA GLY A 670 -34.93 -27.76 -33.94
C GLY A 670 -34.80 -27.29 -32.48
N GLN A 671 -34.37 -28.14 -31.55
CA GLN A 671 -34.32 -27.79 -30.13
C GLN A 671 -33.05 -27.01 -29.78
N THR A 672 -33.19 -26.05 -28.87
CA THR A 672 -32.07 -25.34 -28.25
C THR A 672 -32.00 -25.69 -26.76
N ALA A 673 -30.84 -26.12 -26.30
CA ALA A 673 -30.52 -26.24 -24.88
C ALA A 673 -29.81 -24.96 -24.41
N THR A 674 -30.25 -24.38 -23.30
CA THR A 674 -29.57 -23.24 -22.65
C THR A 674 -28.82 -23.77 -21.43
N ILE A 675 -27.49 -23.68 -21.48
CA ILE A 675 -26.58 -24.23 -20.47
C ILE A 675 -25.95 -23.07 -19.69
N ALA A 676 -25.96 -23.16 -18.37
CA ALA A 676 -25.24 -22.25 -17.49
C ALA A 676 -23.87 -22.85 -17.13
N ALA A 677 -22.79 -22.08 -17.30
CA ALA A 677 -21.47 -22.50 -16.86
C ALA A 677 -21.35 -22.29 -15.32
N PRO A 678 -21.07 -23.34 -14.52
CA PRO A 678 -21.10 -23.27 -13.06
C PRO A 678 -19.84 -22.64 -12.46
N SER A 679 -19.92 -22.27 -11.18
CA SER A 679 -18.76 -22.00 -10.31
C SER A 679 -18.17 -23.35 -9.85
N PRO A 680 -17.18 -23.92 -10.56
CA PRO A 680 -15.75 -23.67 -10.31
C PRO A 680 -14.95 -23.32 -11.58
N VAL A 681 -15.60 -23.31 -12.75
CA VAL A 681 -14.96 -23.03 -14.05
C VAL A 681 -15.12 -21.57 -14.47
N THR A 682 -16.02 -20.81 -13.83
CA THR A 682 -16.30 -19.41 -14.15
C THR A 682 -16.35 -18.54 -12.90
N ASP A 683 -16.06 -17.26 -13.09
CA ASP A 683 -16.18 -16.18 -12.12
C ASP A 683 -17.05 -15.03 -12.68
N ALA A 684 -17.12 -13.91 -11.95
CA ALA A 684 -17.87 -12.72 -12.36
C ALA A 684 -17.26 -12.00 -13.58
N ASP A 685 -15.97 -12.20 -13.85
CA ASP A 685 -15.22 -11.54 -14.93
C ASP A 685 -15.21 -12.36 -16.24
N THR A 686 -15.66 -13.61 -16.19
CA THR A 686 -15.77 -14.48 -17.34
C THR A 686 -16.72 -13.89 -18.39
N ARG A 687 -16.25 -13.79 -19.64
CA ARG A 687 -17.02 -13.26 -20.79
C ARG A 687 -17.13 -14.25 -21.95
N ALA A 688 -16.20 -15.20 -22.07
CA ALA A 688 -16.29 -16.29 -23.03
C ALA A 688 -15.65 -17.58 -22.49
N LEU A 689 -15.97 -18.71 -23.14
CA LEU A 689 -15.46 -20.04 -22.81
C LEU A 689 -14.67 -20.60 -23.99
N ALA A 690 -13.57 -21.29 -23.71
CA ALA A 690 -12.98 -22.27 -24.62
C ALA A 690 -13.49 -23.66 -24.22
N THR A 691 -14.16 -24.34 -25.15
CA THR A 691 -14.81 -25.62 -24.88
C THR A 691 -14.46 -26.65 -25.94
N ASN A 692 -14.64 -27.92 -25.59
CA ASN A 692 -14.82 -29.00 -26.55
C ASN A 692 -16.28 -29.46 -26.48
N VAL A 693 -17.02 -29.27 -27.58
CA VAL A 693 -18.42 -29.69 -27.69
C VAL A 693 -18.43 -31.00 -28.47
N THR A 694 -19.15 -32.01 -27.97
CA THR A 694 -19.24 -33.32 -28.60
C THR A 694 -20.70 -33.67 -28.87
N ALA A 695 -21.02 -33.90 -30.14
CA ALA A 695 -22.26 -34.54 -30.56
C ALA A 695 -22.13 -36.06 -30.42
N VAL A 696 -23.08 -36.70 -29.74
CA VAL A 696 -23.04 -38.13 -29.43
C VAL A 696 -24.23 -38.83 -30.09
N LYS A 697 -23.91 -39.68 -31.07
CA LYS A 697 -24.82 -40.62 -31.75
C LYS A 697 -26.14 -39.97 -32.19
N PRO A 698 -26.12 -38.91 -33.02
CA PRO A 698 -27.36 -38.32 -33.47
C PRO A 698 -28.18 -39.31 -34.31
N THR A 699 -29.50 -39.29 -34.22
CA THR A 699 -30.36 -40.23 -34.97
C THR A 699 -30.45 -39.90 -36.46
N GLN A 700 -30.09 -38.67 -36.86
CA GLN A 700 -29.99 -38.21 -38.24
C GLN A 700 -28.72 -37.38 -38.40
N THR A 701 -28.24 -37.24 -39.63
CA THR A 701 -27.21 -36.24 -39.94
C THR A 701 -27.75 -34.85 -39.60
N THR A 702 -27.01 -34.08 -38.82
CA THR A 702 -27.46 -32.81 -38.25
C THR A 702 -26.28 -31.83 -38.17
N PHE A 703 -26.54 -30.62 -37.70
CA PHE A 703 -25.52 -29.68 -37.28
C PHE A 703 -25.85 -29.11 -35.91
N LEU A 704 -24.80 -28.74 -35.17
CA LEU A 704 -24.93 -27.99 -33.92
C LEU A 704 -24.43 -26.56 -34.09
N THR A 705 -25.12 -25.61 -33.46
CA THR A 705 -24.72 -24.19 -33.39
C THR A 705 -24.65 -23.77 -31.93
N VAL A 706 -23.61 -23.02 -31.55
CA VAL A 706 -23.33 -22.56 -30.19
C VAL A 706 -23.16 -21.05 -30.17
N TRP A 707 -23.85 -20.36 -29.27
CA TRP A 707 -23.84 -18.88 -29.16
C TRP A 707 -24.25 -18.41 -27.75
N PRO A 708 -23.95 -17.17 -27.33
CA PRO A 708 -24.38 -16.67 -26.01
C PRO A 708 -25.90 -16.67 -25.85
N ALA A 709 -26.38 -16.86 -24.62
CA ALA A 709 -27.81 -16.84 -24.29
C ALA A 709 -28.19 -15.57 -23.53
N GLY A 710 -29.35 -14.99 -23.83
CA GLY A 710 -29.90 -13.87 -23.07
C GLY A 710 -29.21 -12.51 -23.30
N ILE A 711 -28.53 -12.33 -24.44
CA ILE A 711 -28.04 -11.02 -24.89
C ILE A 711 -29.04 -10.44 -25.89
N ASP A 712 -29.53 -9.24 -25.62
CA ASP A 712 -30.51 -8.57 -26.49
C ASP A 712 -29.98 -8.36 -27.92
N GLY A 713 -30.82 -8.63 -28.91
CA GLY A 713 -30.47 -8.53 -30.33
C GLY A 713 -29.63 -9.69 -30.89
N ILE A 714 -29.14 -10.61 -30.05
CA ILE A 714 -28.32 -11.74 -30.49
C ILE A 714 -29.16 -13.02 -30.60
N GLY A 715 -29.62 -13.28 -31.82
CA GLY A 715 -30.29 -14.53 -32.21
C GLY A 715 -29.32 -15.64 -32.63
N ARG A 716 -29.85 -16.83 -32.90
CA ARG A 716 -29.07 -17.98 -33.40
C ARG A 716 -28.29 -17.60 -34.68
N PRO A 717 -26.97 -17.82 -34.73
CA PRO A 717 -26.18 -17.66 -35.95
C PRO A 717 -26.62 -18.59 -37.09
N SER A 718 -26.30 -18.23 -38.33
CA SER A 718 -26.47 -19.11 -39.51
C SER A 718 -25.27 -20.05 -39.72
N THR A 719 -24.28 -19.99 -38.82
CA THR A 719 -23.08 -20.82 -38.83
C THR A 719 -23.30 -22.11 -38.04
N SER A 720 -22.53 -23.15 -38.38
CA SER A 720 -22.52 -24.43 -37.66
C SER A 720 -21.17 -24.62 -37.01
N ASN A 721 -21.14 -25.09 -35.76
CA ASN A 721 -19.92 -25.51 -35.10
C ASN A 721 -19.60 -26.99 -35.39
N LEU A 722 -20.61 -27.87 -35.37
CA LEU A 722 -20.45 -29.30 -35.62
C LEU A 722 -21.37 -29.76 -36.75
N ASN A 723 -20.96 -30.77 -37.51
CA ASN A 723 -21.75 -31.38 -38.57
C ASN A 723 -21.72 -32.93 -38.48
N PRO A 724 -22.25 -33.52 -37.39
CA PRO A 724 -22.17 -34.97 -37.19
C PRO A 724 -23.12 -35.73 -38.12
N THR A 725 -22.65 -36.89 -38.62
CA THR A 725 -23.50 -37.84 -39.34
C THR A 725 -24.26 -38.75 -38.38
N ALA A 726 -25.35 -39.35 -38.84
CA ALA A 726 -26.16 -40.26 -38.02
C ALA A 726 -25.29 -41.37 -37.36
N GLY A 727 -25.45 -41.56 -36.05
CA GLY A 727 -24.75 -42.57 -35.25
C GLY A 727 -23.29 -42.23 -34.89
N SER A 728 -22.72 -41.15 -35.43
CA SER A 728 -21.33 -40.76 -35.17
C SER A 728 -21.14 -40.10 -33.79
N VAL A 729 -19.89 -40.07 -33.31
CA VAL A 729 -19.49 -39.24 -32.17
C VAL A 729 -18.46 -38.24 -32.68
N VAL A 730 -18.81 -36.96 -32.69
CA VAL A 730 -18.00 -35.91 -33.30
C VAL A 730 -17.75 -34.80 -32.28
N PRO A 731 -16.50 -34.59 -31.87
CA PRO A 731 -16.09 -33.41 -31.12
C PRO A 731 -15.66 -32.28 -32.05
N ASN A 732 -15.82 -31.04 -31.59
CA ASN A 732 -15.12 -29.88 -32.13
C ASN A 732 -14.82 -28.88 -31.01
N ALA A 733 -13.66 -28.24 -31.06
CA ALA A 733 -13.42 -27.08 -30.21
C ALA A 733 -14.37 -25.93 -30.55
N VAL A 734 -14.85 -25.23 -29.53
CA VAL A 734 -15.76 -24.09 -29.67
C VAL A 734 -15.35 -23.01 -28.69
N GLN A 735 -15.06 -21.82 -29.22
CA GLN A 735 -15.01 -20.59 -28.42
C GLN A 735 -16.36 -19.88 -28.53
N THR A 736 -16.95 -19.52 -27.39
CA THR A 736 -18.25 -18.86 -27.38
C THR A 736 -18.35 -17.87 -26.24
N MET A 737 -19.00 -16.72 -26.49
CA MET A 737 -19.36 -15.79 -25.42
C MET A 737 -20.39 -16.43 -24.49
N VAL A 738 -20.42 -15.95 -23.25
CA VAL A 738 -21.51 -16.21 -22.32
C VAL A 738 -22.31 -14.94 -22.08
N GLY A 739 -23.63 -15.06 -22.01
CA GLY A 739 -24.51 -13.97 -21.63
C GLY A 739 -24.74 -13.89 -20.12
N PRO A 740 -25.80 -13.19 -19.68
CA PRO A 740 -26.18 -13.10 -18.27
C PRO A 740 -26.27 -14.48 -17.60
N ASP A 741 -25.83 -14.55 -16.34
CA ASP A 741 -25.72 -15.78 -15.56
C ASP A 741 -24.77 -16.82 -16.16
N ARG A 742 -23.82 -16.38 -17.00
CA ARG A 742 -22.83 -17.23 -17.69
C ARG A 742 -23.47 -18.31 -18.57
N ARG A 743 -24.55 -17.94 -19.26
CA ARG A 743 -25.34 -18.86 -20.10
C ARG A 743 -24.98 -18.80 -21.58
N PHE A 744 -25.05 -19.95 -22.23
CA PHE A 744 -24.92 -20.10 -23.68
C PHE A 744 -25.92 -21.13 -24.21
N ASN A 745 -26.18 -21.10 -25.50
CA ASN A 745 -27.12 -21.96 -26.19
C ASN A 745 -26.38 -23.02 -27.02
N VAL A 746 -26.95 -24.22 -27.10
CA VAL A 746 -26.59 -25.25 -28.06
C VAL A 746 -27.84 -25.68 -28.82
N TYR A 747 -27.85 -25.50 -30.13
CA TYR A 747 -28.94 -25.88 -31.01
C TYR A 747 -28.65 -27.19 -31.72
N ASN A 748 -29.68 -28.03 -31.91
CA ASN A 748 -29.64 -29.19 -32.79
C ASN A 748 -30.64 -29.03 -33.95
N ALA A 749 -30.19 -29.24 -35.19
CA ALA A 749 -31.02 -29.03 -36.37
C ALA A 749 -32.02 -30.15 -36.64
N SER A 750 -31.56 -31.39 -36.64
CA SER A 750 -32.31 -32.56 -37.11
C SER A 750 -32.08 -33.75 -36.20
N GLY A 751 -33.07 -34.66 -36.17
CA GLY A 751 -33.01 -35.86 -35.34
C GLY A 751 -32.87 -35.57 -33.84
N TYR A 752 -32.54 -36.59 -33.07
CA TYR A 752 -32.18 -36.47 -31.66
C TYR A 752 -30.68 -36.61 -31.49
N CYS A 753 -30.06 -35.78 -30.67
CA CYS A 753 -28.62 -35.76 -30.44
C CYS A 753 -28.30 -35.56 -28.96
N ASP A 754 -27.45 -36.43 -28.41
CA ASP A 754 -26.84 -36.16 -27.11
C ASP A 754 -25.67 -35.20 -27.26
N VAL A 755 -25.49 -34.31 -26.29
CA VAL A 755 -24.44 -33.29 -26.29
C VAL A 755 -23.63 -33.37 -25.01
N VAL A 756 -22.31 -33.32 -25.17
CA VAL A 756 -21.36 -33.16 -24.06
C VAL A 756 -20.60 -31.85 -24.27
N VAL A 757 -20.41 -31.08 -23.20
CA VAL A 757 -19.61 -29.84 -23.22
C VAL A 757 -18.57 -29.90 -22.11
N ASP A 758 -17.31 -29.88 -22.51
CA ASP A 758 -16.17 -29.82 -21.60
C ASP A 758 -15.46 -28.45 -21.74
N VAL A 759 -15.27 -27.73 -20.64
CA VAL A 759 -14.56 -26.44 -20.61
C VAL A 759 -13.07 -26.68 -20.39
N VAL A 760 -12.23 -26.09 -21.24
CA VAL A 760 -10.75 -26.19 -21.17
C VAL A 760 -10.09 -24.88 -20.73
N GLY A 761 -10.87 -23.80 -20.64
CA GLY A 761 -10.46 -22.52 -20.09
C GLY A 761 -11.52 -21.46 -20.33
N THR A 762 -11.31 -20.29 -19.73
CA THR A 762 -12.21 -19.14 -19.84
C THR A 762 -11.47 -17.92 -20.36
N PHE A 763 -12.25 -16.96 -20.83
CA PHE A 763 -11.76 -15.65 -21.22
C PHE A 763 -12.36 -14.60 -20.30
N TYR A 764 -11.52 -13.83 -19.63
CA TYR A 764 -11.90 -12.75 -18.75
C TYR A 764 -11.51 -11.40 -19.36
N ARG A 765 -12.23 -10.34 -19.02
CA ARG A 765 -11.89 -8.99 -19.52
C ARG A 765 -10.60 -8.50 -18.87
N TYR A 766 -9.77 -7.81 -19.63
CA TYR A 766 -8.59 -7.13 -19.09
C TYR A 766 -8.57 -5.64 -19.53
N PRO A 767 -8.62 -4.67 -18.58
CA PRO A 767 -8.71 -4.86 -17.14
C PRO A 767 -10.02 -5.55 -16.71
N PRO A 768 -10.03 -6.34 -15.61
CA PRO A 768 -11.23 -7.01 -15.13
C PRO A 768 -12.28 -5.99 -14.64
N SER A 769 -13.54 -6.43 -14.52
CA SER A 769 -14.52 -5.63 -13.80
C SER A 769 -14.08 -5.48 -12.34
N ALA A 770 -14.44 -4.38 -11.69
CA ALA A 770 -14.20 -4.25 -10.26
C ALA A 770 -14.94 -5.39 -9.50
N PRO A 771 -14.27 -6.12 -8.60
CA PRO A 771 -14.94 -7.05 -7.70
C PRO A 771 -15.93 -6.31 -6.79
N ALA A 772 -17.07 -6.94 -6.47
CA ALA A 772 -18.08 -6.37 -5.58
C ALA A 772 -17.57 -6.06 -4.15
N ASP A 773 -16.43 -6.62 -3.73
CA ASP A 773 -15.82 -6.44 -2.42
C ASP A 773 -14.57 -5.52 -2.41
N TRP A 774 -14.24 -4.89 -3.54
CA TRP A 774 -13.04 -4.06 -3.73
C TRP A 774 -13.35 -2.64 -4.26
N GLU A 775 -14.60 -2.18 -4.15
CA GLU A 775 -15.05 -0.95 -4.80
C GLU A 775 -14.58 0.36 -4.12
N ALA A 776 -13.53 0.96 -4.67
CA ALA A 776 -13.43 2.41 -4.86
C ALA A 776 -12.41 2.76 -5.97
N GLY A 777 -12.90 3.07 -7.17
CA GLY A 777 -12.14 3.90 -8.13
C GLY A 777 -11.42 3.19 -9.29
N ALA A 778 -12.17 2.67 -10.26
CA ALA A 778 -11.78 2.65 -11.67
C ALA A 778 -13.03 2.39 -12.54
N ARG A 779 -13.81 3.44 -12.79
CA ARG A 779 -14.95 3.34 -13.73
C ARG A 779 -14.47 3.62 -15.14
N ALA A 780 -14.53 2.63 -16.02
CA ALA A 780 -14.72 2.83 -17.44
C ALA A 780 -15.88 1.93 -17.91
N ARG A 781 -16.84 2.57 -18.56
CA ARG A 781 -18.13 2.02 -19.00
C ARG A 781 -17.93 0.87 -19.99
N ASP A 782 -18.67 -0.21 -19.77
CA ASP A 782 -18.78 -1.34 -20.69
C ASP A 782 -19.44 -0.90 -22.00
N ALA A 783 -18.65 -0.71 -23.05
CA ALA A 783 -19.10 -0.89 -24.42
C ALA A 783 -18.44 -2.18 -24.92
N ALA A 784 -19.24 -3.17 -25.32
CA ALA A 784 -18.75 -4.22 -26.21
C ALA A 784 -18.10 -3.53 -27.43
N PRO A 785 -16.97 -4.04 -27.96
CA PRO A 785 -16.53 -3.58 -29.27
C PRO A 785 -17.72 -3.70 -30.22
N ALA A 786 -17.98 -2.65 -31.00
CA ALA A 786 -19.11 -2.58 -31.90
C ALA A 786 -19.17 -3.89 -32.72
N ASP A 787 -20.33 -4.57 -32.65
CA ASP A 787 -20.65 -5.68 -33.55
C ASP A 787 -20.33 -5.18 -34.97
N PRO A 788 -19.41 -5.82 -35.70
CA PRO A 788 -18.85 -5.23 -36.89
C PRO A 788 -19.96 -5.14 -37.95
N SER A 789 -20.60 -3.98 -38.01
CA SER A 789 -21.61 -3.62 -38.98
C SER A 789 -21.04 -3.48 -40.41
N ALA A 790 -19.81 -3.94 -40.65
CA ALA A 790 -19.09 -3.75 -41.90
C ALA A 790 -18.03 -4.84 -42.21
N VAL A 791 -18.17 -6.09 -41.73
CA VAL A 791 -17.40 -7.19 -42.33
C VAL A 791 -17.99 -7.47 -43.70
N THR A 792 -17.52 -6.77 -44.73
CA THR A 792 -17.85 -7.09 -46.12
C THR A 792 -16.93 -8.20 -46.58
N PRO A 793 -17.46 -9.41 -46.87
CA PRO A 793 -16.64 -10.49 -47.41
C PRO A 793 -16.20 -10.13 -48.83
N THR A 794 -14.90 -9.99 -49.03
CA THR A 794 -14.29 -9.92 -50.36
C THR A 794 -13.41 -11.14 -50.50
N VAL A 795 -13.75 -12.05 -51.41
CA VAL A 795 -12.91 -13.21 -51.68
C VAL A 795 -12.18 -12.99 -53.00
N PRO A 796 -10.84 -12.91 -53.02
CA PRO A 796 -10.08 -12.89 -54.26
C PRO A 796 -10.19 -14.22 -55.01
N ALA A 797 -9.79 -14.22 -56.28
CA ALA A 797 -9.73 -15.42 -57.09
C ALA A 797 -8.79 -16.47 -56.46
N PRO A 798 -9.11 -17.77 -56.56
CA PRO A 798 -8.26 -18.82 -56.03
C PRO A 798 -6.93 -18.91 -56.79
N GLU A 799 -5.86 -19.16 -56.06
CA GLU A 799 -4.49 -19.28 -56.60
C GLU A 799 -3.97 -20.71 -56.47
N ARG A 800 -3.12 -21.12 -57.42
CA ARG A 800 -2.44 -22.41 -57.35
C ARG A 800 -1.33 -22.35 -56.31
N ALA A 801 -1.32 -23.27 -55.36
CA ALA A 801 -0.26 -23.34 -54.37
C ALA A 801 1.06 -23.75 -55.06
N LYS A 802 2.12 -22.96 -54.86
CA LYS A 802 3.49 -23.37 -55.20
C LYS A 802 3.97 -24.28 -54.07
N GLN A 803 4.15 -25.57 -54.35
CA GLN A 803 4.74 -26.49 -53.37
C GLN A 803 6.17 -26.03 -53.03
N LEU A 804 6.49 -25.96 -51.73
CA LEU A 804 7.86 -25.87 -51.23
C LEU A 804 8.53 -27.25 -51.24
#